data_AF-A0A3B1D3L9-F1
#
_entry.id   AF-A0A3B1D3L9-F1
#
_cell.length_a   1.000
_cell.length_b   1.000
_cell.length_c   1.000
_cell.angle_alpha   90.00
_cell.angle_beta   90.00
_cell.angle_gamma   90.00
#
_symmetry.space_group_name_H-M   'P 1'
#
loop_
_entity.id
_entity.type
_entity.pdbx_description
1 polymer ?
#
loop_
_entity_poly.entity_id
_entity_poly.type
_entity_poly.pdbx_seq_one_letter_code
_entity_poly.pdbx_strand_id
1 'polypeptide(L)'
;MKILQLTNTYTPIVGGVERSIRSFTTEFQKKGHEVIIVAPSFEGMPKKEEGVVRLAAIQNFNHTDFSVNLPVPGIVTKLMHDFKPDVVHSHHPFLIGDIALRLCGQYDIPLVFTYHTMFEEYIHYLPFHNELVRRFVVELSAGYANLADQVVVPTESVRSILEGRGVESPMAVIPTGIDVERFSRGDRQKIRKALSIPPEVFVVGHIGRLAPEKNLAFLAEAIVCFLKKAKSAHFLIGGQGPMESVMRKIFHDQGVSRRVHFVGLLHNQRLVDAYHAMDIFAFASTTETQGVVLTEAMAAGVPVVAVDALGSRDIIKDGENGCLVLRQDNDDFVKALCWCANRRFNDFLRMKQLSLKVAERFSAKQSAREVLSIYQNVKVVQDKSEQTKHTVWSTVLHRIKTEWEMAKNFAEAGGAALRSSRKHSHHPVEHWILKGRRFLRKSAWASRFLKLSQHKGSQTYPGLVLIQIDGLSKKQLERAMKEGSVPFLKRLIKREHYRLHPFYSGMPSSTPSVQGELFYGVKQAVPAFAFFDHKVKRIFRMYDGDAAVVVEQRLADGPHQNLLDEGSSYSNVFSGGAKEMHFCAVSLGLHRLWKNVNIVGALWFMFTHAWTLIWTTICVVLEFVLALLDCIYGILKGYNWRKELKFVLTRPAICILLRNLITLGAIIDVERGLPIIHMNFLGFDEQAHRRGPSSRFAHHALPGIDRVIAKIYYHALHSSRRNYDVWIYSDHGQEDVISYWKKYGKSVRQKVAEVFTEFESMAEHRAEHNGMTAQRFRYFGKGFLQRLFLGADFDEKFIKGKLVVTAIGPTANVYFPRKLSCQEKESFAKRLVAEAHIPLVLVPAEGKHVDAFNRQGKFSLPEDARTVLGDHPYLEKVTKDLIQVCHHPDAGSFTLCGWRPDAKSYSFPIENGSHAGPGIEETNAFALVPADIHLNHSEQECVLTKDIRRAALRHLGRMSKNKIVVDPLQKNIIRIMTYNVHSCVGMDGKIIPERIARVIGRYEPDIVALQELDVSRKRTGGVDQAYIIAKHLEMMYHFHPSICLEEEQYGDAILSRYPMQLIKAGELPGQEMNAKWEPRGAIWAVIHIDEKRHINIINTHLGLRTQERLKQVKFLIGSQWLGHKDCQGPTVFCGDFNAMPNSLLCRNIKKEGFRDIQEDLDGHKAHSTWFSQCPIGRIDHIFVGPGIKVAKVEIAKTKLDRLASDHLPLVAEIYV
;
A
#
# COMPACT_ATOMS: atom_id res chain seq x y z
N MET A 1 37.73 -0.93 -35.04
CA MET A 1 36.59 -0.62 -34.14
C MET A 1 36.99 -1.00 -32.73
N LYS A 2 36.49 -0.25 -31.75
CA LYS A 2 36.65 -0.46 -30.32
C LYS A 2 35.35 -1.05 -29.76
N ILE A 3 35.39 -2.30 -29.32
CA ILE A 3 34.21 -3.07 -28.93
C ILE A 3 34.23 -3.26 -27.42
N LEU A 4 33.17 -2.84 -26.74
CA LEU A 4 33.01 -3.06 -25.30
C LEU A 4 32.02 -4.19 -25.04
N GLN A 5 32.48 -5.33 -24.54
CA GLN A 5 31.62 -6.47 -24.18
C GLN A 5 31.32 -6.48 -22.68
N LEU A 6 30.07 -6.68 -22.27
CA LEU A 6 29.67 -6.78 -20.86
C LEU A 6 29.04 -8.14 -20.58
N THR A 7 29.50 -8.80 -19.52
CA THR A 7 29.02 -10.14 -19.14
C THR A 7 28.99 -10.36 -17.62
N ASN A 8 27.97 -11.06 -17.13
CA ASN A 8 27.88 -11.47 -15.72
C ASN A 8 28.78 -12.68 -15.41
N THR A 9 29.19 -13.44 -16.43
CA THR A 9 30.02 -14.65 -16.28
C THR A 9 31.20 -14.59 -17.24
N TYR A 10 32.42 -14.73 -16.69
CA TYR A 10 33.66 -14.80 -17.45
C TYR A 10 34.70 -15.60 -16.64
N THR A 11 35.92 -15.76 -17.16
CA THR A 11 37.01 -16.48 -16.49
C THR A 11 37.13 -16.08 -15.01
N PRO A 12 37.34 -17.02 -14.07
CA PRO A 12 37.61 -18.46 -14.25
C PRO A 12 36.36 -19.34 -14.44
N ILE A 13 35.14 -18.77 -14.49
CA ILE A 13 33.92 -19.54 -14.74
C ILE A 13 33.98 -20.15 -16.14
N VAL A 14 33.85 -21.48 -16.23
CA VAL A 14 33.83 -22.22 -17.50
C VAL A 14 32.38 -22.49 -17.91
N GLY A 15 31.97 -21.97 -19.07
CA GLY A 15 30.61 -22.15 -19.57
C GLY A 15 30.45 -21.76 -21.04
N GLY A 16 29.24 -21.96 -21.57
CA GLY A 16 28.93 -21.64 -22.98
C GLY A 16 29.07 -20.15 -23.29
N VAL A 17 28.63 -19.28 -22.38
CA VAL A 17 28.71 -17.82 -22.56
C VAL A 17 30.17 -17.34 -22.59
N GLU A 18 30.99 -17.79 -21.63
CA GLU A 18 32.42 -17.48 -21.61
C GLU A 18 33.12 -17.92 -22.90
N ARG A 19 32.85 -19.15 -23.36
CA ARG A 19 33.40 -19.66 -24.62
C ARG A 19 32.99 -18.81 -25.82
N SER A 20 31.75 -18.35 -25.86
CA SER A 20 31.22 -17.50 -26.92
C SER A 20 31.97 -16.16 -26.97
N ILE A 21 32.06 -15.48 -25.82
CA ILE A 21 32.78 -14.20 -25.67
C ILE A 21 34.25 -14.35 -26.08
N ARG A 22 34.92 -15.42 -25.63
CA ARG A 22 36.34 -15.68 -25.94
C ARG A 22 36.54 -16.01 -27.43
N SER A 23 35.62 -16.76 -28.03
CA SER A 23 35.63 -17.09 -29.46
C SER A 23 35.52 -15.82 -30.30
N PHE A 24 34.52 -14.98 -30.01
CA PHE A 24 34.35 -13.70 -30.70
C PHE A 24 35.52 -12.75 -30.48
N THR A 25 35.97 -12.59 -29.23
CA THR A 25 37.10 -11.70 -28.90
C THR A 25 38.36 -12.07 -29.66
N THR A 26 38.71 -13.36 -29.70
CA THR A 26 39.87 -13.87 -30.45
C THR A 26 39.76 -13.52 -31.94
N GLU A 27 38.62 -13.77 -32.57
CA GLU A 27 38.42 -13.52 -34.00
C GLU A 27 38.33 -12.02 -34.34
N PHE A 28 37.77 -11.20 -33.44
CA PHE A 28 37.76 -9.74 -33.59
C PHE A 28 39.18 -9.16 -33.51
N GLN A 29 39.99 -9.62 -32.55
CA GLN A 29 41.38 -9.20 -32.41
C GLN A 29 42.24 -9.61 -33.61
N LYS A 30 42.08 -10.83 -34.14
CA LYS A 30 42.75 -11.28 -35.38
C LYS A 30 42.43 -10.38 -36.59
N LYS A 31 41.27 -9.73 -36.59
CA LYS A 31 40.83 -8.78 -37.62
C LYS A 31 41.22 -7.33 -37.34
N GLY A 32 42.01 -7.08 -36.28
CA GLY A 32 42.51 -5.74 -35.93
C GLY A 32 41.53 -4.89 -35.11
N HIS A 33 40.50 -5.48 -34.50
CA HIS A 33 39.60 -4.76 -33.60
C HIS A 33 40.13 -4.78 -32.16
N GLU A 34 39.97 -3.67 -31.46
CA GLU A 34 40.27 -3.58 -30.03
C GLU A 34 39.03 -3.99 -29.23
N VAL A 35 39.21 -4.87 -28.25
CA VAL A 35 38.09 -5.41 -27.46
C VAL A 35 38.41 -5.25 -25.98
N ILE A 36 37.48 -4.67 -25.22
CA ILE A 36 37.52 -4.68 -23.75
C ILE A 36 36.31 -5.45 -23.23
N ILE A 37 36.54 -6.33 -22.27
CA ILE A 37 35.52 -7.12 -21.58
C ILE A 37 35.33 -6.56 -20.17
N VAL A 38 34.10 -6.22 -19.80
CA VAL A 38 33.73 -5.86 -18.43
C VAL A 38 33.03 -7.05 -17.80
N ALA A 39 33.59 -7.55 -16.70
CA ALA A 39 33.07 -8.72 -16.00
C ALA A 39 33.23 -8.58 -14.48
N PRO A 40 32.46 -9.31 -13.64
CA PRO A 40 32.66 -9.33 -12.20
C PRO A 40 34.03 -9.88 -11.79
N SER A 41 34.51 -9.47 -10.61
CA SER A 41 35.65 -10.07 -9.92
C SER A 41 35.26 -11.43 -9.34
N PHE A 42 36.03 -12.48 -9.59
CA PHE A 42 35.79 -13.83 -9.07
C PHE A 42 36.98 -14.32 -8.23
N GLU A 43 36.73 -15.26 -7.32
CA GLU A 43 37.80 -15.98 -6.62
C GLU A 43 38.61 -16.83 -7.61
N GLY A 44 39.94 -16.83 -7.51
CA GLY A 44 40.82 -17.55 -8.44
C GLY A 44 41.06 -16.86 -9.79
N MET A 45 40.65 -15.60 -9.96
CA MET A 45 40.92 -14.84 -11.19
C MET A 45 42.42 -14.46 -11.33
N PRO A 46 42.94 -14.28 -12.56
CA PRO A 46 44.30 -13.79 -12.78
C PRO A 46 44.52 -12.41 -12.14
N LYS A 47 45.71 -12.16 -11.55
CA LYS A 47 46.06 -10.87 -10.92
C LYS A 47 46.12 -9.70 -11.92
N LYS A 48 46.40 -9.99 -13.19
CA LYS A 48 46.28 -9.07 -14.34
C LYS A 48 45.77 -9.87 -15.53
N GLU A 49 44.77 -9.33 -16.21
CA GLU A 49 44.21 -9.90 -17.44
C GLU A 49 44.06 -8.76 -18.45
N GLU A 50 44.80 -8.85 -19.54
CA GLU A 50 44.84 -7.80 -20.55
C GLU A 50 43.49 -7.73 -21.29
N GLY A 51 42.97 -6.52 -21.49
CA GLY A 51 41.66 -6.33 -22.12
C GLY A 51 40.44 -6.68 -21.25
N VAL A 52 40.62 -6.95 -19.95
CA VAL A 52 39.50 -7.27 -19.03
C VAL A 52 39.44 -6.30 -17.85
N VAL A 53 38.28 -5.67 -17.65
CA VAL A 53 37.98 -4.77 -16.53
C VAL A 53 37.08 -5.50 -15.54
N ARG A 54 37.59 -5.69 -14.31
CA ARG A 54 36.91 -6.42 -13.25
C ARG A 54 36.12 -5.49 -12.32
N LEU A 55 34.83 -5.77 -12.12
CA LEU A 55 33.93 -5.03 -11.21
C LEU A 55 33.73 -5.79 -9.89
N ALA A 56 33.79 -5.09 -8.76
CA ALA A 56 33.53 -5.70 -7.46
C ALA A 56 32.09 -6.24 -7.40
N ALA A 57 31.93 -7.49 -6.97
CA ALA A 57 30.63 -8.16 -6.92
C ALA A 57 30.53 -9.14 -5.76
N ILE A 58 29.32 -9.28 -5.20
CA ILE A 58 28.97 -10.30 -4.22
C ILE A 58 28.85 -11.64 -4.96
N GLN A 59 29.72 -12.58 -4.61
CA GLN A 59 29.81 -13.91 -5.22
C GLN A 59 28.82 -14.91 -4.61
N ASN A 60 28.51 -15.99 -5.33
CA ASN A 60 27.71 -17.13 -4.87
C ASN A 60 26.36 -16.72 -4.26
N PHE A 61 25.70 -15.69 -4.81
CA PHE A 61 24.40 -15.29 -4.31
C PHE A 61 23.42 -16.46 -4.48
N ASN A 62 22.96 -17.01 -3.36
CA ASN A 62 22.04 -18.15 -3.29
C ASN A 62 22.58 -19.47 -3.90
N HIS A 63 23.89 -19.77 -3.77
CA HIS A 63 24.53 -20.98 -4.32
C HIS A 63 24.51 -21.08 -5.87
N THR A 64 24.40 -19.94 -6.54
CA THR A 64 24.39 -19.86 -8.01
C THR A 64 25.71 -19.31 -8.55
N ASP A 65 26.00 -19.57 -9.82
CA ASP A 65 27.17 -19.01 -10.53
C ASP A 65 26.99 -17.50 -10.87
N PHE A 66 25.93 -16.84 -10.38
CA PHE A 66 25.64 -15.43 -10.62
C PHE A 66 26.15 -14.51 -9.50
N SER A 67 26.73 -13.38 -9.90
CA SER A 67 27.29 -12.39 -8.98
C SER A 67 26.54 -11.06 -9.07
N VAL A 68 26.25 -10.46 -7.91
CA VAL A 68 25.57 -9.15 -7.82
C VAL A 68 26.64 -8.06 -7.74
N ASN A 69 26.75 -7.25 -8.78
CA ASN A 69 27.73 -6.16 -8.82
C ASN A 69 27.47 -5.12 -7.72
N LEU A 70 28.52 -4.73 -7.01
CA LEU A 70 28.49 -3.59 -6.10
C LEU A 70 28.66 -2.31 -6.91
N PRO A 71 27.89 -1.25 -6.61
CA PRO A 71 28.08 0.03 -7.28
C PRO A 71 29.45 0.59 -6.86
N VAL A 72 30.41 0.58 -7.78
CA VAL A 72 31.71 1.25 -7.61
C VAL A 72 31.74 2.48 -8.52
N PRO A 73 31.45 3.69 -8.00
CA PRO A 73 31.41 4.90 -8.80
C PRO A 73 32.76 5.17 -9.47
N GLY A 74 32.75 5.52 -10.75
CA GLY A 74 33.92 6.07 -11.47
C GLY A 74 34.72 5.09 -12.34
N ILE A 75 34.72 3.77 -12.06
CA ILE A 75 35.49 2.79 -12.87
C ILE A 75 34.98 2.75 -14.32
N VAL A 76 33.67 2.56 -14.48
CA VAL A 76 33.05 2.41 -15.81
C VAL A 76 33.02 3.76 -16.54
N THR A 77 32.83 4.88 -15.83
CA THR A 77 32.89 6.22 -16.42
C THR A 77 34.28 6.52 -16.98
N LYS A 78 35.34 6.18 -16.24
CA LYS A 78 36.72 6.33 -16.70
C LYS A 78 36.98 5.45 -17.93
N LEU A 79 36.52 4.20 -17.91
CA LEU A 79 36.64 3.28 -19.04
C LEU A 79 36.00 3.85 -20.32
N MET A 80 34.79 4.40 -20.23
CA MET A 80 34.12 5.01 -21.38
C MET A 80 34.89 6.21 -21.94
N HIS A 81 35.43 7.05 -21.06
CA HIS A 81 36.23 8.21 -21.44
C HIS A 81 37.55 7.84 -22.14
N ASP A 82 38.24 6.82 -21.62
CA ASP A 82 39.57 6.43 -22.10
C ASP A 82 39.49 5.53 -23.35
N PHE A 83 38.58 4.56 -23.35
CA PHE A 83 38.45 3.61 -24.45
C PHE A 83 37.67 4.20 -25.63
N LYS A 84 36.56 4.92 -25.36
CA LYS A 84 35.61 5.45 -26.36
C LYS A 84 35.14 4.36 -27.33
N PRO A 85 34.31 3.40 -26.86
CA PRO A 85 33.88 2.29 -27.70
C PRO A 85 32.98 2.77 -28.85
N ASP A 86 33.12 2.11 -29.99
CA ASP A 86 32.26 2.28 -31.16
C ASP A 86 30.93 1.52 -31.02
N VAL A 87 30.91 0.46 -30.21
CA VAL A 87 29.75 -0.40 -29.98
C VAL A 87 29.84 -1.07 -28.61
N VAL A 88 28.69 -1.23 -27.96
CA VAL A 88 28.56 -1.99 -26.72
C VAL A 88 27.82 -3.29 -27.00
N HIS A 89 28.38 -4.42 -26.58
CA HIS A 89 27.77 -5.74 -26.72
C HIS A 89 27.47 -6.34 -25.35
N SER A 90 26.20 -6.46 -25.01
CA SER A 90 25.75 -7.12 -23.77
C SER A 90 25.50 -8.61 -23.99
N HIS A 91 25.93 -9.44 -23.04
CA HIS A 91 25.70 -10.89 -23.06
C HIS A 91 24.74 -11.38 -21.98
N HIS A 92 24.20 -10.49 -21.14
CA HIS A 92 23.22 -10.83 -20.12
C HIS A 92 22.21 -9.71 -19.96
N PRO A 93 20.91 -10.02 -19.84
CA PRO A 93 19.93 -9.04 -19.42
C PRO A 93 20.04 -8.83 -17.90
N PHE A 94 19.89 -7.57 -17.47
CA PHE A 94 19.96 -7.11 -16.07
C PHE A 94 21.34 -7.25 -15.39
N LEU A 95 21.47 -6.62 -14.22
CA LEU A 95 22.74 -6.49 -13.48
C LEU A 95 23.77 -5.73 -14.31
N ILE A 96 24.76 -6.41 -14.92
CA ILE A 96 25.70 -5.77 -15.82
C ILE A 96 25.04 -5.33 -17.14
N GLY A 97 23.94 -5.99 -17.55
CA GLY A 97 23.14 -5.55 -18.69
C GLY A 97 22.53 -4.16 -18.47
N ASP A 98 22.06 -3.87 -17.26
CA ASP A 98 21.53 -2.53 -16.93
C ASP A 98 22.63 -1.46 -16.97
N ILE A 99 23.88 -1.86 -16.68
CA ILE A 99 25.04 -0.98 -16.87
C ILE A 99 25.21 -0.72 -18.37
N ALA A 100 25.18 -1.74 -19.22
CA ALA A 100 25.29 -1.57 -20.67
C ALA A 100 24.25 -0.59 -21.23
N LEU A 101 22.96 -0.74 -20.87
CA LEU A 101 21.88 0.17 -21.26
C LEU A 101 22.15 1.62 -20.82
N ARG A 102 22.59 1.83 -19.58
CA ARG A 102 22.92 3.16 -19.05
C ARG A 102 24.10 3.79 -19.79
N LEU A 103 25.12 3.01 -20.13
CA LEU A 103 26.27 3.52 -20.88
C LEU A 103 25.86 3.93 -22.30
N CYS A 104 25.07 3.09 -22.98
CA CYS A 104 24.59 3.39 -24.33
C CYS A 104 23.72 4.65 -24.34
N GLY A 105 22.78 4.77 -23.40
CA GLY A 105 21.95 5.98 -23.27
C GLY A 105 22.70 7.22 -22.77
N GLN A 106 23.83 7.08 -22.07
CA GLN A 106 24.62 8.22 -21.61
C GLN A 106 25.57 8.75 -22.68
N TYR A 107 26.20 7.86 -23.45
CA TYR A 107 27.25 8.19 -24.41
C TYR A 107 26.79 8.13 -25.86
N ASP A 108 25.53 7.77 -26.10
CA ASP A 108 24.93 7.64 -27.43
C ASP A 108 25.72 6.66 -28.32
N ILE A 109 25.81 5.41 -27.86
CA ILE A 109 26.58 4.33 -28.50
C ILE A 109 25.64 3.14 -28.73
N PRO A 110 25.76 2.38 -29.84
CA PRO A 110 24.76 1.38 -30.16
C PRO A 110 24.92 0.15 -29.25
N LEU A 111 23.78 -0.39 -28.82
CA LEU A 111 23.69 -1.58 -27.99
C LEU A 111 23.31 -2.80 -28.83
N VAL A 112 24.23 -3.75 -28.90
CA VAL A 112 23.94 -5.11 -29.35
C VAL A 112 23.73 -6.02 -28.14
N PHE A 113 22.75 -6.90 -28.18
CA PHE A 113 22.48 -7.87 -27.10
C PHE A 113 22.46 -9.30 -27.64
N THR A 114 23.23 -10.22 -27.05
CA THR A 114 23.11 -11.66 -27.36
C THR A 114 22.31 -12.41 -26.30
N TYR A 115 21.26 -13.09 -26.73
CA TYR A 115 20.42 -13.93 -25.88
C TYR A 115 20.99 -15.36 -25.76
N HIS A 116 21.82 -15.59 -24.74
CA HIS A 116 22.54 -16.87 -24.56
C HIS A 116 21.74 -17.96 -23.82
N THR A 117 20.84 -17.57 -22.91
CA THR A 117 20.29 -18.47 -21.88
C THR A 117 18.78 -18.34 -21.80
N MET A 118 18.07 -19.46 -21.69
CA MET A 118 16.64 -19.48 -21.36
C MET A 118 16.45 -19.23 -19.85
N PHE A 119 16.45 -17.97 -19.43
CA PHE A 119 16.49 -17.58 -18.01
C PHE A 119 15.39 -18.22 -17.14
N GLU A 120 14.23 -18.49 -17.73
CA GLU A 120 13.11 -19.15 -17.09
C GLU A 120 13.32 -20.62 -16.73
N GLU A 121 14.26 -21.30 -17.40
CA GLU A 121 14.64 -22.69 -17.07
C GLU A 121 15.61 -22.74 -15.89
N TYR A 122 16.23 -21.61 -15.53
CA TYR A 122 17.20 -21.51 -14.43
C TYR A 122 16.60 -20.97 -13.12
N ILE A 123 15.28 -20.76 -13.05
CA ILE A 123 14.60 -20.29 -11.82
C ILE A 123 14.70 -21.25 -10.63
N HIS A 124 15.03 -22.52 -10.88
CA HIS A 124 15.20 -23.53 -9.84
C HIS A 124 16.39 -23.27 -8.92
N TYR A 125 17.28 -22.34 -9.30
CA TYR A 125 18.36 -21.81 -8.48
C TYR A 125 17.94 -20.65 -7.57
N LEU A 126 16.73 -20.12 -7.72
CA LEU A 126 16.18 -19.06 -6.87
C LEU A 126 15.36 -19.66 -5.71
N PRO A 127 15.29 -19.00 -4.54
CA PRO A 127 14.55 -19.53 -3.39
C PRO A 127 13.03 -19.64 -3.63
N PHE A 128 12.54 -19.06 -4.73
CA PHE A 128 11.13 -18.92 -5.08
C PHE A 128 10.88 -19.37 -6.53
N HIS A 129 10.98 -20.67 -6.75
CA HIS A 129 10.69 -21.38 -8.00
C HIS A 129 9.18 -21.54 -8.26
N ASN A 130 8.50 -20.48 -8.70
CA ASN A 130 7.08 -20.53 -9.12
C ASN A 130 6.85 -19.92 -10.52
N GLU A 131 5.70 -20.23 -11.12
CA GLU A 131 5.31 -19.80 -12.48
C GLU A 131 5.26 -18.27 -12.63
N LEU A 132 5.02 -17.54 -11.54
CA LEU A 132 5.05 -16.07 -11.54
C LEU A 132 6.46 -15.52 -11.74
N VAL A 133 7.43 -16.07 -11.02
CA VAL A 133 8.85 -15.70 -11.19
C VAL A 133 9.33 -16.11 -12.57
N ARG A 134 8.92 -17.30 -13.05
CA ARG A 134 9.18 -17.76 -14.42
C ARG A 134 8.77 -16.71 -15.45
N ARG A 135 7.50 -16.28 -15.41
CA ARG A 135 6.95 -15.29 -16.35
C ARG A 135 7.53 -13.90 -16.16
N PHE A 136 7.75 -13.47 -14.92
CA PHE A 136 8.40 -12.20 -14.65
C PHE A 136 9.77 -12.14 -15.33
N VAL A 137 10.58 -13.20 -15.21
CA VAL A 137 11.89 -13.29 -15.86
C VAL A 137 11.79 -13.30 -17.39
N VAL A 138 10.83 -14.04 -17.96
CA VAL A 138 10.55 -14.04 -19.41
C VAL A 138 10.25 -12.62 -19.91
N GLU A 139 9.28 -11.95 -19.32
CA GLU A 139 8.84 -10.61 -19.72
C GLU A 139 9.94 -9.57 -19.55
N LEU A 140 10.65 -9.64 -18.41
CA LEU A 140 11.77 -8.74 -18.14
C LEU A 140 12.86 -8.91 -19.22
N SER A 141 13.12 -10.15 -19.67
CA SER A 141 14.17 -10.46 -20.66
C SER A 141 13.78 -10.06 -22.07
N ALA A 142 12.51 -10.23 -22.44
CA ALA A 142 11.96 -9.75 -23.70
C ALA A 142 11.96 -8.22 -23.76
N GLY A 143 11.57 -7.55 -22.67
CA GLY A 143 11.61 -6.09 -22.60
C GLY A 143 13.04 -5.53 -22.63
N TYR A 144 14.04 -6.21 -22.06
CA TYR A 144 15.44 -5.83 -22.23
C TYR A 144 15.88 -5.95 -23.69
N ALA A 145 15.49 -7.03 -24.38
CA ALA A 145 15.79 -7.23 -25.79
C ALA A 145 15.20 -6.10 -26.67
N ASN A 146 14.00 -5.62 -26.33
CA ASN A 146 13.35 -4.48 -27.00
C ASN A 146 14.02 -3.12 -26.74
N LEU A 147 14.95 -3.03 -25.78
CA LEU A 147 15.75 -1.83 -25.52
C LEU A 147 17.11 -1.86 -26.24
N ALA A 148 17.47 -2.97 -26.89
CA ALA A 148 18.68 -3.08 -27.70
C ALA A 148 18.41 -2.67 -29.15
N ASP A 149 19.38 -2.02 -29.78
CA ASP A 149 19.32 -1.63 -31.20
C ASP A 149 19.36 -2.86 -32.13
N GLN A 150 20.06 -3.91 -31.71
CA GLN A 150 20.07 -5.21 -32.38
C GLN A 150 20.17 -6.34 -31.36
N VAL A 151 19.38 -7.40 -31.58
CA VAL A 151 19.45 -8.64 -30.83
C VAL A 151 20.10 -9.73 -31.68
N VAL A 152 21.02 -10.48 -31.08
CA VAL A 152 21.64 -11.67 -31.65
C VAL A 152 21.12 -12.90 -30.91
N VAL A 153 20.58 -13.85 -31.64
CA VAL A 153 20.09 -15.13 -31.11
C VAL A 153 20.88 -16.28 -31.76
N PRO A 154 21.11 -17.40 -31.07
CA PRO A 154 21.98 -18.44 -31.60
C PRO A 154 21.31 -19.35 -32.64
N THR A 155 19.97 -19.45 -32.64
CA THR A 155 19.20 -20.38 -33.47
C THR A 155 17.84 -19.81 -33.88
N GLU A 156 17.26 -20.36 -34.95
CA GLU A 156 15.94 -19.96 -35.45
C GLU A 156 14.82 -20.29 -34.45
N SER A 157 14.95 -21.42 -33.74
CA SER A 157 14.02 -21.78 -32.67
C SER A 157 13.99 -20.73 -31.55
N VAL A 158 15.15 -20.18 -31.16
CA VAL A 158 15.20 -19.09 -30.16
C VAL A 158 14.62 -17.80 -30.72
N ARG A 159 14.87 -17.45 -32.00
CA ARG A 159 14.20 -16.30 -32.65
C ARG A 159 12.69 -16.42 -32.55
N SER A 160 12.13 -17.55 -32.99
CA SER A 160 10.69 -17.81 -32.99
C SER A 160 10.08 -17.70 -31.58
N ILE A 161 10.81 -18.14 -30.55
CA ILE A 161 10.38 -18.01 -29.16
C ILE A 161 10.36 -16.55 -28.71
N LEU A 162 11.39 -15.76 -29.03
CA LEU A 162 11.46 -14.36 -28.64
C LEU A 162 10.42 -13.50 -29.38
N GLU A 163 10.16 -13.78 -30.65
CA GLU A 163 9.06 -13.17 -31.41
C GLU A 163 7.71 -13.49 -30.74
N GLY A 164 7.49 -14.76 -30.36
CA GLY A 164 6.30 -15.16 -29.60
C GLY A 164 6.17 -14.51 -28.21
N ARG A 165 7.27 -13.96 -27.67
CA ARG A 165 7.32 -13.20 -26.41
C ARG A 165 7.18 -11.68 -26.61
N GLY A 166 6.97 -11.22 -27.84
CA GLY A 166 6.81 -9.80 -28.15
C GLY A 166 8.12 -9.03 -28.27
N VAL A 167 9.23 -9.69 -28.64
CA VAL A 167 10.46 -8.99 -29.03
C VAL A 167 10.28 -8.45 -30.45
N GLU A 168 10.27 -7.12 -30.58
CA GLU A 168 10.11 -6.37 -31.83
C GLU A 168 11.45 -5.84 -32.36
N SER A 169 12.49 -5.76 -31.52
CA SER A 169 13.82 -5.34 -31.95
C SER A 169 14.38 -6.27 -33.06
N PRO A 170 15.14 -5.73 -34.04
CA PRO A 170 15.74 -6.53 -35.09
C PRO A 170 16.57 -7.69 -34.53
N MET A 171 16.27 -8.92 -34.98
CA MET A 171 16.93 -10.14 -34.52
C MET A 171 17.73 -10.82 -35.63
N ALA A 172 19.02 -11.07 -35.37
CA ALA A 172 19.90 -11.83 -36.25
C ALA A 172 20.23 -13.20 -35.64
N VAL A 173 20.04 -14.27 -36.41
CA VAL A 173 20.43 -15.63 -36.00
C VAL A 173 21.90 -15.83 -36.31
N ILE A 174 22.75 -15.71 -35.29
CA ILE A 174 24.19 -15.93 -35.39
C ILE A 174 24.60 -16.88 -34.26
N PRO A 175 25.01 -18.12 -34.58
CA PRO A 175 25.41 -19.07 -33.56
C PRO A 175 26.76 -18.70 -32.95
N THR A 176 26.98 -19.16 -31.72
CA THR A 176 28.32 -19.20 -31.11
C THR A 176 29.21 -20.10 -31.96
N GLY A 177 30.29 -19.54 -32.49
CA GLY A 177 31.14 -20.27 -33.40
C GLY A 177 32.22 -21.12 -32.70
N ILE A 178 32.54 -22.24 -33.33
CA ILE A 178 33.52 -23.24 -32.88
C ILE A 178 34.80 -23.23 -33.74
N ASP A 179 35.89 -23.70 -33.16
CA ASP A 179 37.17 -23.89 -33.85
C ASP A 179 37.19 -25.24 -34.59
N VAL A 180 36.56 -25.27 -35.77
CA VAL A 180 36.39 -26.48 -36.59
C VAL A 180 37.74 -27.14 -36.90
N GLU A 181 38.77 -26.34 -37.20
CA GLU A 181 40.09 -26.85 -37.52
C GLU A 181 40.71 -27.57 -36.31
N ARG A 182 40.61 -26.99 -35.11
CA ARG A 182 41.07 -27.65 -33.89
C ARG A 182 40.33 -28.96 -33.62
N PHE A 183 39.00 -28.99 -33.75
CA PHE A 183 38.22 -30.20 -33.48
C PHE A 183 38.43 -31.31 -34.53
N SER A 184 38.90 -30.97 -35.73
CA SER A 184 39.26 -31.96 -36.76
C SER A 184 40.56 -32.75 -36.43
N ARG A 185 41.43 -32.22 -35.54
CA ARG A 185 42.77 -32.74 -35.26
C ARG A 185 42.82 -33.57 -33.96
N GLY A 186 42.07 -34.67 -33.88
CA GLY A 186 42.04 -35.55 -32.71
C GLY A 186 42.69 -36.92 -32.91
N ASP A 187 43.10 -37.54 -31.81
CA ASP A 187 43.62 -38.91 -31.78
C ASP A 187 42.71 -39.84 -30.99
N ARG A 188 41.95 -40.67 -31.72
CA ARG A 188 41.03 -41.68 -31.19
C ARG A 188 41.69 -42.69 -30.25
N GLN A 189 42.94 -43.07 -30.51
CA GLN A 189 43.60 -44.17 -29.78
C GLN A 189 44.08 -43.74 -28.40
N LYS A 190 44.39 -42.47 -28.18
CA LYS A 190 44.87 -41.97 -26.87
C LYS A 190 43.89 -42.22 -25.75
N ILE A 191 42.64 -41.80 -25.92
CA ILE A 191 41.60 -41.96 -24.89
C ILE A 191 41.17 -43.43 -24.77
N ARG A 192 41.04 -44.16 -25.89
CA ARG A 192 40.68 -45.59 -25.86
C ARG A 192 41.71 -46.43 -25.11
N LYS A 193 43.01 -46.24 -25.39
CA LYS A 193 44.10 -46.93 -24.67
C LYS A 193 44.14 -46.56 -23.18
N ALA A 194 44.03 -45.26 -22.86
CA ALA A 194 44.06 -44.80 -21.47
C ALA A 194 42.93 -45.36 -20.60
N LEU A 195 41.81 -45.73 -21.20
CA LEU A 195 40.62 -46.28 -20.52
C LEU A 195 40.42 -47.78 -20.76
N SER A 196 41.39 -48.45 -21.40
CA SER A 196 41.30 -49.87 -21.79
C SER A 196 40.03 -50.21 -22.58
N ILE A 197 39.57 -49.28 -23.43
CA ILE A 197 38.48 -49.52 -24.39
C ILE A 197 39.07 -50.26 -25.60
N PRO A 198 38.52 -51.42 -26.00
CA PRO A 198 39.01 -52.12 -27.18
C PRO A 198 38.91 -51.27 -28.46
N PRO A 199 39.83 -51.42 -29.44
CA PRO A 199 39.86 -50.56 -30.62
C PRO A 199 38.62 -50.72 -31.52
N GLU A 200 38.07 -51.93 -31.62
CA GLU A 200 36.98 -52.28 -32.55
C GLU A 200 35.57 -52.10 -31.97
N VAL A 201 35.44 -51.73 -30.70
CA VAL A 201 34.11 -51.59 -30.09
C VAL A 201 33.46 -50.26 -30.42
N PHE A 202 32.13 -50.29 -30.49
CA PHE A 202 31.30 -49.11 -30.67
C PHE A 202 31.21 -48.32 -29.36
N VAL A 203 31.55 -47.03 -29.41
CA VAL A 203 31.56 -46.14 -28.25
C VAL A 203 30.51 -45.05 -28.44
N VAL A 204 29.51 -45.05 -27.57
CA VAL A 204 28.61 -43.90 -27.40
C VAL A 204 29.26 -42.96 -26.40
N GLY A 205 29.14 -41.64 -26.56
CA GLY A 205 29.66 -40.72 -25.56
C GLY A 205 28.86 -39.46 -25.36
N HIS A 206 29.09 -38.82 -24.22
CA HIS A 206 28.45 -37.58 -23.80
C HIS A 206 29.49 -36.68 -23.14
N ILE A 207 29.49 -35.39 -23.51
CA ILE A 207 30.36 -34.36 -22.93
C ILE A 207 29.49 -33.16 -22.56
N GLY A 208 29.60 -32.72 -21.31
CA GLY A 208 28.88 -31.55 -20.82
C GLY A 208 28.96 -31.38 -19.30
N ARG A 209 28.37 -30.29 -18.78
CA ARG A 209 28.17 -30.13 -17.33
C ARG A 209 27.20 -31.22 -16.85
N LEU A 210 27.55 -31.97 -15.81
CA LEU A 210 26.70 -33.06 -15.30
C LEU A 210 25.61 -32.52 -14.36
N ALA A 211 24.71 -31.73 -14.91
CA ALA A 211 23.67 -31.02 -14.16
C ALA A 211 22.24 -31.49 -14.54
N PRO A 212 21.24 -31.33 -13.65
CA PRO A 212 19.90 -31.89 -13.85
C PRO A 212 19.22 -31.45 -15.14
N GLU A 213 19.43 -30.20 -15.57
CA GLU A 213 18.86 -29.62 -16.79
C GLU A 213 19.34 -30.30 -18.08
N LYS A 214 20.40 -31.10 -18.02
CA LYS A 214 20.88 -31.89 -19.17
C LYS A 214 20.17 -33.25 -19.34
N ASN A 215 19.14 -33.51 -18.54
CA ASN A 215 18.31 -34.72 -18.59
C ASN A 215 19.13 -36.02 -18.47
N LEU A 216 20.08 -36.03 -17.54
CA LEU A 216 21.11 -37.08 -17.45
C LEU A 216 20.64 -38.37 -16.82
N ALA A 217 19.57 -38.33 -16.02
CA ALA A 217 18.93 -39.54 -15.50
C ALA A 217 18.31 -40.36 -16.66
N PHE A 218 17.52 -39.72 -17.51
CA PHE A 218 16.99 -40.31 -18.75
C PHE A 218 18.11 -40.84 -19.63
N LEU A 219 19.17 -40.05 -19.87
CA LEU A 219 20.31 -40.50 -20.67
C LEU A 219 20.96 -41.75 -20.07
N ALA A 220 21.16 -41.81 -18.75
CA ALA A 220 21.74 -42.97 -18.09
C ALA A 220 20.87 -44.22 -18.27
N GLU A 221 19.56 -44.10 -18.09
CA GLU A 221 18.59 -45.19 -18.29
C GLU A 221 18.58 -45.69 -19.74
N ALA A 222 18.51 -44.78 -20.72
CA ALA A 222 18.57 -45.12 -22.13
C ALA A 222 19.88 -45.85 -22.49
N ILE A 223 21.01 -45.38 -21.95
CA ILE A 223 22.31 -46.03 -22.16
C ILE A 223 22.37 -47.41 -21.51
N VAL A 224 21.80 -47.62 -20.32
CA VAL A 224 21.69 -48.95 -19.71
C VAL A 224 20.96 -49.90 -20.66
N CYS A 225 19.81 -49.49 -21.18
CA CYS A 225 19.02 -50.31 -22.11
C CYS A 225 19.78 -50.60 -23.41
N PHE A 226 20.50 -49.61 -23.96
CA PHE A 226 21.36 -49.79 -25.14
C PHE A 226 22.51 -50.77 -24.86
N LEU A 227 23.24 -50.60 -23.75
CA LEU A 227 24.37 -51.46 -23.38
C LEU A 227 23.94 -52.91 -23.11
N LYS A 228 22.70 -53.14 -22.66
CA LYS A 228 22.14 -54.51 -22.51
C LYS A 228 21.86 -55.16 -23.87
N LYS A 229 21.44 -54.39 -24.88
CA LYS A 229 21.18 -54.87 -26.25
C LYS A 229 22.49 -55.03 -27.06
N ALA A 230 23.39 -54.05 -26.99
CA ALA A 230 24.69 -54.05 -27.66
C ALA A 230 25.80 -54.48 -26.69
N LYS A 231 26.02 -55.81 -26.56
CA LYS A 231 26.90 -56.39 -25.52
C LYS A 231 28.38 -55.97 -25.62
N SER A 232 28.85 -55.59 -26.82
CA SER A 232 30.23 -55.13 -27.05
C SER A 232 30.40 -53.61 -26.96
N ALA A 233 29.33 -52.83 -26.83
CA ALA A 233 29.41 -51.36 -26.82
C ALA A 233 29.87 -50.83 -25.45
N HIS A 234 30.49 -49.64 -25.48
CA HIS A 234 30.95 -48.89 -24.31
C HIS A 234 30.36 -47.48 -24.27
N PHE A 235 30.32 -46.86 -23.09
CA PHE A 235 29.87 -45.49 -22.90
C PHE A 235 30.97 -44.61 -22.29
N LEU A 236 31.23 -43.45 -22.89
CA LEU A 236 32.23 -42.47 -22.45
C LEU A 236 31.56 -41.17 -21.99
N ILE A 237 31.78 -40.76 -20.74
CA ILE A 237 31.19 -39.54 -20.16
C ILE A 237 32.29 -38.58 -19.72
N GLY A 238 32.30 -37.38 -20.30
CA GLY A 238 33.17 -36.27 -19.89
C GLY A 238 32.37 -35.13 -19.26
N GLY A 239 32.85 -34.64 -18.12
CA GLY A 239 32.15 -33.62 -17.33
C GLY A 239 32.21 -33.86 -15.83
N GLN A 240 31.76 -32.87 -15.06
CA GLN A 240 31.54 -32.95 -13.62
C GLN A 240 30.24 -32.23 -13.27
N GLY A 241 29.63 -32.61 -12.14
CA GLY A 241 28.41 -31.99 -11.65
C GLY A 241 27.60 -32.89 -10.71
N PRO A 242 26.51 -32.36 -10.14
CA PRO A 242 25.72 -33.06 -9.11
C PRO A 242 25.07 -34.36 -9.61
N MET A 243 24.90 -34.55 -10.92
CA MET A 243 24.32 -35.76 -11.50
C MET A 243 25.30 -36.93 -11.64
N GLU A 244 26.60 -36.71 -11.42
CA GLU A 244 27.59 -37.77 -11.54
C GLU A 244 27.30 -38.96 -10.61
N SER A 245 26.98 -38.69 -9.34
CA SER A 245 26.67 -39.72 -8.35
C SER A 245 25.41 -40.52 -8.70
N VAL A 246 24.37 -39.84 -9.21
CA VAL A 246 23.12 -40.45 -9.65
C VAL A 246 23.36 -41.36 -10.85
N MET A 247 24.09 -40.90 -11.86
CA MET A 247 24.42 -41.71 -13.04
C MET A 247 25.24 -42.95 -12.66
N ARG A 248 26.28 -42.78 -11.82
CA ARG A 248 27.10 -43.90 -11.33
C ARG A 248 26.25 -44.96 -10.62
N LYS A 249 25.30 -44.53 -9.78
CA LYS A 249 24.36 -45.44 -9.10
C LYS A 249 23.50 -46.20 -10.11
N ILE A 250 22.89 -45.52 -11.09
CA ILE A 250 22.07 -46.16 -12.13
C ILE A 250 22.88 -47.23 -12.89
N PHE A 251 24.11 -46.95 -13.30
CA PHE A 251 24.95 -47.91 -14.01
C PHE A 251 25.39 -49.09 -13.14
N HIS A 252 25.65 -48.83 -11.84
CA HIS A 252 26.02 -49.85 -10.86
C HIS A 252 24.86 -50.81 -10.57
N ASP A 253 23.70 -50.27 -10.23
CA ASP A 253 22.50 -51.05 -9.89
C ASP A 253 22.03 -51.93 -11.06
N GLN A 254 22.39 -51.55 -12.30
CA GLN A 254 22.05 -52.28 -13.52
C GLN A 254 23.17 -53.18 -14.06
N GLY A 255 24.30 -53.28 -13.35
CA GLY A 255 25.40 -54.20 -13.66
C GLY A 255 26.21 -53.88 -14.92
N VAL A 256 26.19 -52.62 -15.41
CA VAL A 256 26.89 -52.22 -16.65
C VAL A 256 28.15 -51.38 -16.42
N SER A 257 28.51 -51.07 -15.17
CA SER A 257 29.61 -50.15 -14.81
C SER A 257 30.96 -50.45 -15.46
N ARG A 258 31.31 -51.73 -15.72
CA ARG A 258 32.59 -52.11 -16.35
C ARG A 258 32.74 -51.57 -17.78
N ARG A 259 31.65 -51.14 -18.42
CA ARG A 259 31.63 -50.59 -19.79
C ARG A 259 31.34 -49.10 -19.84
N VAL A 260 31.24 -48.44 -18.67
CA VAL A 260 30.98 -47.00 -18.55
C VAL A 260 32.20 -46.29 -18.00
N HIS A 261 32.68 -45.29 -18.73
CA HIS A 261 33.95 -44.61 -18.46
C HIS A 261 33.72 -43.13 -18.17
N PHE A 262 33.97 -42.71 -16.93
CA PHE A 262 33.91 -41.30 -16.52
C PHE A 262 35.32 -40.70 -16.59
N VAL A 263 35.51 -39.66 -17.42
CA VAL A 263 36.82 -39.01 -17.64
C VAL A 263 36.99 -37.66 -16.95
N GLY A 264 35.95 -37.18 -16.25
CA GLY A 264 35.98 -35.91 -15.54
C GLY A 264 36.07 -34.70 -16.47
N LEU A 265 36.62 -33.59 -15.95
CA LEU A 265 36.77 -32.34 -16.69
C LEU A 265 37.91 -32.44 -17.73
N LEU A 266 37.61 -32.15 -19.00
CA LEU A 266 38.58 -32.20 -20.10
C LEU A 266 38.86 -30.80 -20.65
N HIS A 267 40.14 -30.53 -20.92
CA HIS A 267 40.61 -29.28 -21.52
C HIS A 267 41.47 -29.54 -22.76
N ASN A 268 41.59 -28.52 -23.61
CA ASN A 268 42.54 -28.48 -24.73
C ASN A 268 42.44 -29.70 -25.65
N GLN A 269 43.57 -30.36 -25.93
CA GLN A 269 43.65 -31.49 -26.84
C GLN A 269 42.92 -32.74 -26.32
N ARG A 270 42.89 -32.96 -24.99
CA ARG A 270 42.21 -34.14 -24.42
C ARG A 270 40.70 -34.12 -24.68
N LEU A 271 40.09 -32.93 -24.76
CA LEU A 271 38.69 -32.78 -25.14
C LEU A 271 38.47 -33.23 -26.60
N VAL A 272 39.35 -32.82 -27.51
CA VAL A 272 39.28 -33.18 -28.93
C VAL A 272 39.48 -34.69 -29.09
N ASP A 273 40.51 -35.26 -28.46
CA ASP A 273 40.78 -36.70 -28.48
C ASP A 273 39.61 -37.51 -27.91
N ALA A 274 38.87 -36.97 -26.93
CA ALA A 274 37.69 -37.63 -26.36
C ALA A 274 36.51 -37.68 -27.32
N TYR A 275 36.25 -36.62 -28.10
CA TYR A 275 35.25 -36.70 -29.18
C TYR A 275 35.64 -37.76 -30.22
N HIS A 276 36.90 -37.78 -30.67
CA HIS A 276 37.39 -38.77 -31.65
C HIS A 276 37.36 -40.22 -31.13
N ALA A 277 37.38 -40.41 -29.81
CA ALA A 277 37.23 -41.72 -29.17
C ALA A 277 35.81 -42.30 -29.30
N MET A 278 34.82 -41.46 -29.60
CA MET A 278 33.41 -41.82 -29.75
C MET A 278 33.07 -42.17 -31.21
N ASP A 279 32.03 -42.99 -31.36
CA ASP A 279 31.40 -43.30 -32.65
C ASP A 279 30.10 -42.50 -32.81
N ILE A 280 29.34 -42.33 -31.72
CA ILE A 280 28.13 -41.51 -31.66
C ILE A 280 28.16 -40.64 -30.41
N PHE A 281 27.74 -39.39 -30.57
CA PHE A 281 27.50 -38.47 -29.47
C PHE A 281 26.03 -38.51 -29.05
N ALA A 282 25.76 -38.84 -27.79
CA ALA A 282 24.41 -38.90 -27.23
C ALA A 282 24.08 -37.63 -26.45
N PHE A 283 22.96 -37.00 -26.78
CA PHE A 283 22.56 -35.70 -26.24
C PHE A 283 21.08 -35.65 -25.83
N ALA A 284 20.81 -35.58 -24.54
CA ALA A 284 19.44 -35.66 -24.00
C ALA A 284 18.86 -34.32 -23.50
N SER A 285 19.63 -33.23 -23.55
CA SER A 285 19.17 -31.94 -22.99
C SER A 285 17.99 -31.38 -23.78
N THR A 286 17.03 -30.81 -23.05
CA THR A 286 15.76 -30.29 -23.59
C THR A 286 15.68 -28.76 -23.58
N THR A 287 16.67 -28.09 -22.99
CA THR A 287 16.62 -26.66 -22.65
C THR A 287 17.77 -25.84 -23.25
N GLU A 288 18.47 -26.39 -24.25
CA GLU A 288 19.57 -25.68 -24.92
C GLU A 288 19.09 -24.55 -25.82
N THR A 289 19.86 -23.48 -25.91
CA THR A 289 19.67 -22.44 -26.93
C THR A 289 20.37 -22.77 -28.24
N GLN A 290 21.51 -23.47 -28.17
CA GLN A 290 22.28 -23.94 -29.33
C GLN A 290 22.80 -25.36 -29.14
N GLY A 291 23.37 -25.69 -27.97
CA GLY A 291 24.09 -26.95 -27.78
C GLY A 291 25.44 -26.97 -28.50
N VAL A 292 26.37 -26.09 -28.13
CA VAL A 292 27.71 -25.98 -28.76
C VAL A 292 28.45 -27.32 -28.83
N VAL A 293 28.29 -28.18 -27.83
CA VAL A 293 28.86 -29.54 -27.80
C VAL A 293 28.41 -30.44 -28.96
N LEU A 294 27.21 -30.20 -29.52
CA LEU A 294 26.74 -30.89 -30.72
C LEU A 294 27.61 -30.53 -31.92
N THR A 295 27.87 -29.24 -32.11
CA THR A 295 28.72 -28.76 -33.21
C THR A 295 30.19 -29.16 -33.00
N GLU A 296 30.68 -29.22 -31.76
CA GLU A 296 32.02 -29.73 -31.44
C GLU A 296 32.16 -31.21 -31.82
N ALA A 297 31.18 -32.05 -31.46
CA ALA A 297 31.15 -33.47 -31.84
C ALA A 297 31.10 -33.63 -33.36
N MET A 298 30.24 -32.87 -34.04
CA MET A 298 30.14 -32.90 -35.50
C MET A 298 31.43 -32.43 -36.19
N ALA A 299 32.14 -31.44 -35.63
CA ALA A 299 33.45 -30.99 -36.13
C ALA A 299 34.56 -32.02 -35.96
N ALA A 300 34.44 -32.90 -34.94
CA ALA A 300 35.29 -34.08 -34.79
C ALA A 300 34.85 -35.24 -35.72
N GLY A 301 33.81 -35.06 -36.52
CA GLY A 301 33.25 -36.09 -37.40
C GLY A 301 32.52 -37.19 -36.63
N VAL A 302 31.87 -36.83 -35.52
CA VAL A 302 31.05 -37.73 -34.71
C VAL A 302 29.57 -37.37 -34.92
N PRO A 303 28.76 -38.25 -35.54
CA PRO A 303 27.34 -38.02 -35.65
C PRO A 303 26.64 -37.99 -34.30
N VAL A 304 25.48 -37.33 -34.24
CA VAL A 304 24.75 -37.06 -33.00
C VAL A 304 23.43 -37.84 -32.98
N VAL A 305 23.11 -38.45 -31.84
CA VAL A 305 21.75 -38.88 -31.49
C VAL A 305 21.26 -37.97 -30.37
N ALA A 306 20.21 -37.19 -30.66
CA ALA A 306 19.68 -36.23 -29.70
C ALA A 306 18.16 -36.34 -29.54
N VAL A 307 17.66 -35.91 -28.39
CA VAL A 307 16.23 -35.62 -28.23
C VAL A 307 15.88 -34.39 -29.08
N ASP A 308 14.72 -34.42 -29.74
CA ASP A 308 14.19 -33.26 -30.46
C ASP A 308 13.80 -32.16 -29.47
N ALA A 309 14.67 -31.16 -29.35
CA ALA A 309 14.50 -30.02 -28.47
C ALA A 309 15.13 -28.77 -29.09
N LEU A 310 15.01 -27.65 -28.39
CA LEU A 310 15.66 -26.39 -28.76
C LEU A 310 17.19 -26.58 -28.89
N GLY A 311 17.79 -25.97 -29.90
CA GLY A 311 19.21 -26.13 -30.21
C GLY A 311 19.51 -27.40 -31.02
N SER A 312 19.12 -28.58 -30.54
CA SER A 312 19.38 -29.85 -31.25
C SER A 312 18.64 -29.93 -32.59
N ARG A 313 17.38 -29.48 -32.64
CA ARG A 313 16.58 -29.45 -33.88
C ARG A 313 17.08 -28.49 -34.94
N ASP A 314 17.76 -27.42 -34.53
CA ASP A 314 18.29 -26.40 -35.45
C ASP A 314 19.56 -26.89 -36.16
N ILE A 315 20.26 -27.86 -35.56
CA ILE A 315 21.55 -28.38 -36.04
C ILE A 315 21.40 -29.74 -36.74
N ILE A 316 20.52 -30.60 -36.23
CA ILE A 316 20.39 -31.98 -36.68
C ILE A 316 19.24 -32.09 -37.69
N LYS A 317 19.54 -32.66 -38.85
CA LYS A 317 18.57 -33.15 -39.83
C LYS A 317 18.45 -34.66 -39.65
N ASP A 318 17.29 -35.09 -39.17
CA ASP A 318 17.03 -36.48 -38.84
C ASP A 318 17.31 -37.43 -40.02
N GLY A 319 18.04 -38.51 -39.75
CA GLY A 319 18.44 -39.51 -40.73
C GLY A 319 19.58 -39.10 -41.68
N GLU A 320 19.97 -37.82 -41.72
CA GLU A 320 21.02 -37.28 -42.58
C GLU A 320 22.38 -37.14 -41.86
N ASN A 321 22.47 -36.19 -40.91
CA ASN A 321 23.72 -35.86 -40.19
C ASN A 321 23.69 -36.28 -38.71
N GLY A 322 22.63 -36.97 -38.31
CA GLY A 322 22.35 -37.47 -36.97
C GLY A 322 20.93 -38.03 -36.87
N CYS A 323 20.48 -38.34 -35.65
CA CYS A 323 19.11 -38.76 -35.37
C CYS A 323 18.46 -37.85 -34.34
N LEU A 324 17.21 -37.47 -34.58
CA LEU A 324 16.36 -36.76 -33.63
C LEU A 324 15.26 -37.69 -33.11
N VAL A 325 15.14 -37.75 -31.79
CA VAL A 325 14.14 -38.57 -31.13
C VAL A 325 13.00 -37.67 -30.65
N LEU A 326 11.83 -37.81 -31.29
CA LEU A 326 10.67 -36.93 -31.11
C LEU A 326 10.06 -36.99 -29.69
N ARG A 327 10.15 -38.14 -29.02
CA ARG A 327 9.62 -38.36 -27.66
C ARG A 327 10.76 -38.68 -26.71
N GLN A 328 10.66 -38.23 -25.46
CA GLN A 328 11.54 -38.69 -24.37
C GLN A 328 11.17 -40.11 -23.94
N ASP A 329 11.20 -41.03 -24.90
CA ASP A 329 10.96 -42.44 -24.69
C ASP A 329 12.31 -43.16 -24.77
N ASN A 330 12.64 -43.90 -23.71
CA ASN A 330 13.85 -44.69 -23.63
C ASN A 330 13.92 -45.69 -24.79
N ASP A 331 12.79 -46.26 -25.22
CA ASP A 331 12.80 -47.24 -26.30
C ASP A 331 13.16 -46.61 -27.64
N ASP A 332 12.66 -45.42 -27.95
CA ASP A 332 12.97 -44.73 -29.21
C ASP A 332 14.39 -44.20 -29.23
N PHE A 333 14.91 -43.69 -28.10
CA PHE A 333 16.30 -43.28 -27.99
C PHE A 333 17.26 -44.48 -28.15
N VAL A 334 16.92 -45.61 -27.53
CA VAL A 334 17.68 -46.87 -27.70
C VAL A 334 17.59 -47.39 -29.13
N LYS A 335 16.43 -47.33 -29.78
CA LYS A 335 16.28 -47.70 -31.19
C LYS A 335 17.18 -46.85 -32.07
N ALA A 336 17.25 -45.54 -31.85
CA ALA A 336 18.13 -44.65 -32.61
C ALA A 336 19.62 -45.01 -32.41
N LEU A 337 20.05 -45.28 -31.17
CA LEU A 337 21.43 -45.73 -30.90
C LEU A 337 21.74 -47.08 -31.54
N CYS A 338 20.83 -48.05 -31.45
CA CYS A 338 20.97 -49.36 -32.09
C CYS A 338 20.98 -49.24 -33.62
N TRP A 339 20.16 -48.36 -34.18
CA TRP A 339 20.12 -48.09 -35.61
C TRP A 339 21.44 -47.51 -36.12
N CYS A 340 22.07 -46.60 -35.37
CA CYS A 340 23.41 -46.10 -35.67
C CYS A 340 24.47 -47.20 -35.55
N ALA A 341 24.42 -48.01 -34.48
CA ALA A 341 25.40 -49.08 -34.24
C ALA A 341 25.34 -50.21 -35.29
N ASN A 342 24.16 -50.48 -35.86
CA ASN A 342 23.95 -51.56 -36.84
C ASN A 342 23.94 -51.07 -38.30
N ARG A 343 24.28 -49.80 -38.55
CA ARG A 343 24.21 -49.18 -39.87
C ARG A 343 25.30 -49.75 -40.78
N ARG A 344 25.03 -49.87 -42.09
CA ARG A 344 26.06 -50.26 -43.07
C ARG A 344 27.18 -49.22 -43.08
N PHE A 345 28.42 -49.69 -43.22
CA PHE A 345 29.62 -48.85 -43.15
C PHE A 345 29.55 -47.60 -44.04
N ASN A 346 29.11 -47.76 -45.29
CA ASN A 346 29.00 -46.64 -46.25
C ASN A 346 27.95 -45.59 -45.82
N ASP A 347 26.82 -46.03 -45.26
CA ASP A 347 25.75 -45.13 -44.81
C ASP A 347 26.16 -44.38 -43.53
N PHE A 348 26.96 -45.02 -42.67
CA PHE A 348 27.54 -44.38 -41.48
C PHE A 348 28.63 -43.37 -41.86
N LEU A 349 29.47 -43.69 -42.84
CA LEU A 349 30.49 -42.79 -43.35
C LEU A 349 29.88 -41.54 -44.01
N ARG A 350 28.80 -41.72 -44.77
CA ARG A 350 28.03 -40.61 -45.36
C ARG A 350 27.48 -39.68 -44.27
N MET A 351 26.92 -40.24 -43.20
CA MET A 351 26.42 -39.46 -42.06
C MET A 351 27.53 -38.62 -41.42
N LYS A 352 28.71 -39.22 -41.20
CA LYS A 352 29.90 -38.52 -40.69
C LYS A 352 30.34 -37.35 -41.58
N GLN A 353 30.35 -37.54 -42.90
CA GLN A 353 30.68 -36.46 -43.85
C GLN A 353 29.67 -35.31 -43.81
N LEU A 354 28.37 -35.62 -43.68
CA LEU A 354 27.33 -34.61 -43.54
C LEU A 354 27.45 -33.85 -42.20
N SER A 355 27.78 -34.53 -41.10
CA SER A 355 28.04 -33.89 -39.80
C SER A 355 29.18 -32.87 -39.91
N LEU A 356 30.31 -33.23 -40.54
CA LEU A 356 31.44 -32.31 -40.77
C LEU A 356 31.02 -31.08 -41.58
N LYS A 357 30.26 -31.28 -42.68
CA LYS A 357 29.76 -30.19 -43.51
C LYS A 357 28.82 -29.25 -42.77
N VAL A 358 28.00 -29.77 -41.84
CA VAL A 358 27.15 -28.93 -40.99
C VAL A 358 28.00 -28.14 -40.00
N ALA A 359 29.01 -28.74 -39.38
CA ALA A 359 29.89 -28.07 -38.43
C ALA A 359 30.63 -26.85 -39.01
N GLU A 360 31.01 -26.88 -40.30
CA GLU A 360 31.65 -25.75 -40.99
C GLU A 360 30.81 -24.45 -40.96
N ARG A 361 29.48 -24.58 -40.99
CA ARG A 361 28.55 -23.44 -40.90
C ARG A 361 28.63 -22.73 -39.54
N PHE A 362 29.08 -23.44 -38.52
CA PHE A 362 29.23 -22.93 -37.15
C PHE A 362 30.67 -22.51 -36.84
N SER A 363 31.51 -22.25 -37.86
CA SER A 363 32.89 -21.82 -37.61
C SER A 363 32.97 -20.45 -36.92
N ALA A 364 33.86 -20.31 -35.94
CA ALA A 364 34.13 -19.06 -35.23
C ALA A 364 34.40 -17.88 -36.18
N LYS A 365 35.15 -18.14 -37.25
CA LYS A 365 35.47 -17.16 -38.29
C LYS A 365 34.24 -16.63 -39.01
N GLN A 366 33.25 -17.49 -39.30
CA GLN A 366 32.03 -17.08 -39.98
C GLN A 366 31.12 -16.30 -39.03
N SER A 367 30.83 -16.83 -37.84
CA SER A 367 30.02 -16.14 -36.83
C SER A 367 30.58 -14.76 -36.50
N ALA A 368 31.90 -14.63 -36.33
CA ALA A 368 32.54 -13.34 -36.04
C ALA A 368 32.39 -12.33 -37.19
N ARG A 369 32.44 -12.77 -38.45
CA ARG A 369 32.20 -11.89 -39.61
C ARG A 369 30.77 -11.35 -39.60
N GLU A 370 29.79 -12.18 -39.29
CA GLU A 370 28.39 -11.79 -39.23
C GLU A 370 28.14 -10.78 -38.11
N VAL A 371 28.68 -11.01 -36.90
CA VAL A 371 28.56 -10.04 -35.79
C VAL A 371 29.26 -8.71 -36.12
N LEU A 372 30.44 -8.74 -36.74
CA LEU A 372 31.12 -7.51 -37.16
C LEU A 372 30.31 -6.72 -38.20
N SER A 373 29.59 -7.41 -39.10
CA SER A 373 28.69 -6.75 -40.06
C SER A 373 27.52 -6.05 -39.36
N ILE A 374 26.99 -6.64 -38.29
CA ILE A 374 25.97 -6.01 -37.44
C ILE A 374 26.53 -4.74 -36.82
N TYR A 375 27.72 -4.78 -36.22
CA TYR A 375 28.33 -3.61 -35.59
C TYR A 375 28.50 -2.45 -36.56
N GLN A 376 28.90 -2.74 -37.79
CA GLN A 376 29.02 -1.72 -38.83
C GLN A 376 27.65 -1.13 -39.18
N ASN A 377 26.62 -1.97 -39.31
CA ASN A 377 25.27 -1.51 -39.67
C ASN A 377 24.66 -0.62 -38.59
N VAL A 378 24.69 -1.04 -37.32
CA VAL A 378 24.11 -0.25 -36.22
C VAL A 378 24.83 1.08 -36.03
N LYS A 379 26.16 1.10 -36.22
CA LYS A 379 26.95 2.34 -36.18
C LYS A 379 26.55 3.32 -37.29
N VAL A 380 26.40 2.84 -38.54
CA VAL A 380 26.01 3.69 -39.67
C VAL A 380 24.60 4.29 -39.50
N VAL A 381 23.67 3.54 -38.91
CA VAL A 381 22.32 4.05 -38.62
C VAL A 381 22.35 5.17 -37.58
N GLN A 382 23.20 5.04 -36.56
CA GLN A 382 23.34 6.03 -35.49
C GLN A 382 24.06 7.31 -35.94
N ASP A 383 25.15 7.18 -36.70
CA ASP A 383 25.90 8.31 -37.27
C ASP A 383 24.99 9.20 -38.16
N LYS A 384 23.98 8.61 -38.81
CA LYS A 384 22.95 9.35 -39.58
C LYS A 384 21.94 10.10 -38.71
N SER A 385 21.70 9.65 -37.47
CA SER A 385 20.76 10.28 -36.53
C SER A 385 21.41 11.43 -35.72
N GLU A 386 22.72 11.35 -35.48
CA GLU A 386 23.51 12.37 -34.73
C GLU A 386 23.64 13.73 -35.45
N GLN A 387 23.33 13.82 -36.75
CA GLN A 387 23.36 15.10 -37.48
C GLN A 387 22.32 16.14 -36.97
N THR A 388 21.52 15.80 -35.95
CA THR A 388 20.55 16.69 -35.30
C THR A 388 20.93 17.04 -33.84
N LYS A 389 21.72 18.12 -33.68
CA LYS A 389 21.99 18.95 -32.47
C LYS A 389 22.05 18.25 -31.09
N HIS A 390 23.26 18.03 -30.59
CA HIS A 390 23.52 17.75 -29.17
C HIS A 390 23.49 19.02 -28.31
N THR A 391 22.73 18.99 -27.19
CA THR A 391 22.79 19.99 -26.11
C THR A 391 22.95 19.24 -24.79
N VAL A 392 23.58 19.81 -23.77
CA VAL A 392 23.71 19.18 -22.43
C VAL A 392 22.34 18.71 -21.86
N TRP A 393 21.26 19.41 -22.21
CA TRP A 393 19.88 19.04 -21.88
C TRP A 393 19.37 17.77 -22.57
N SER A 394 19.81 17.44 -23.79
CA SER A 394 19.40 16.21 -24.47
C SER A 394 20.00 14.98 -23.80
N THR A 395 21.25 15.06 -23.32
CA THR A 395 21.90 13.97 -22.55
C THR A 395 21.19 13.71 -21.21
N VAL A 396 20.76 14.76 -20.51
CA VAL A 396 20.00 14.61 -19.25
C VAL A 396 18.63 14.00 -19.50
N LEU A 397 17.92 14.46 -20.53
CA LEU A 397 16.62 13.89 -20.92
C LEU A 397 16.73 12.43 -21.38
N HIS A 398 17.78 12.09 -22.14
CA HIS A 398 18.02 10.72 -22.58
C HIS A 398 18.29 9.79 -21.40
N ARG A 399 19.10 10.24 -20.42
CA ARG A 399 19.33 9.50 -19.17
C ARG A 399 18.04 9.27 -18.38
N ILE A 400 17.19 10.29 -18.25
CA ILE A 400 15.88 10.16 -17.58
C ILE A 400 14.99 9.19 -18.36
N LYS A 401 15.00 9.25 -19.70
CA LYS A 401 14.25 8.33 -20.56
C LYS A 401 14.72 6.88 -20.39
N THR A 402 16.03 6.61 -20.37
CA THR A 402 16.57 5.26 -20.15
C THR A 402 16.16 4.72 -18.78
N GLU A 403 16.25 5.51 -17.71
CA GLU A 403 15.78 5.09 -16.37
C GLU A 403 14.26 4.86 -16.34
N TRP A 404 13.50 5.68 -17.07
CA TRP A 404 12.06 5.50 -17.21
C TRP A 404 11.68 4.22 -17.96
N GLU A 405 12.31 3.93 -19.10
CA GLU A 405 12.05 2.71 -19.88
C GLU A 405 12.48 1.45 -19.13
N MET A 406 13.59 1.47 -18.38
CA MET A 406 13.97 0.36 -17.49
C MET A 406 12.93 0.16 -16.37
N ALA A 407 12.48 1.24 -15.74
CA ALA A 407 11.44 1.17 -14.70
C ALA A 407 10.09 0.71 -15.26
N LYS A 408 9.75 1.15 -16.48
CA LYS A 408 8.54 0.74 -17.21
C LYS A 408 8.59 -0.73 -17.56
N ASN A 409 9.69 -1.22 -18.14
CA ASN A 409 9.88 -2.66 -18.41
C ASN A 409 9.72 -3.49 -17.14
N PHE A 410 10.37 -3.08 -16.03
CA PHE A 410 10.22 -3.77 -14.75
C PHE A 410 8.77 -3.77 -14.24
N ALA A 411 8.07 -2.65 -14.36
CA ALA A 411 6.67 -2.51 -13.96
C ALA A 411 5.73 -3.31 -14.87
N GLU A 412 5.98 -3.35 -16.18
CA GLU A 412 5.24 -4.10 -17.19
C GLU A 412 5.44 -5.60 -17.01
N ALA A 413 6.67 -6.08 -16.80
CA ALA A 413 6.97 -7.46 -16.45
C ALA A 413 6.27 -7.88 -15.15
N GLY A 414 6.30 -7.02 -14.12
CA GLY A 414 5.54 -7.23 -12.89
C GLY A 414 4.02 -7.29 -13.13
N GLY A 415 3.50 -6.40 -13.97
CA GLY A 415 2.08 -6.35 -14.32
C GLY A 415 1.62 -7.50 -15.22
N ALA A 416 2.45 -7.98 -16.15
CA ALA A 416 2.17 -9.09 -17.08
C ALA A 416 2.24 -10.44 -16.36
N ALA A 417 3.22 -10.63 -15.47
CA ALA A 417 3.27 -11.77 -14.56
C ALA A 417 2.00 -11.86 -13.70
N LEU A 418 1.55 -10.72 -13.14
CA LEU A 418 0.31 -10.64 -12.37
C LEU A 418 -0.96 -10.84 -13.21
N ARG A 419 -0.98 -10.38 -14.48
CA ARG A 419 -2.13 -10.53 -15.40
C ARG A 419 -2.32 -11.96 -15.90
N SER A 420 -1.24 -12.68 -16.19
CA SER A 420 -1.28 -14.03 -16.74
C SER A 420 -1.53 -15.12 -15.68
N SER A 421 -1.26 -14.83 -14.40
CA SER A 421 -1.61 -15.66 -13.24
C SER A 421 -3.12 -15.90 -13.07
N ARG A 422 -3.96 -15.19 -13.85
CA ARG A 422 -5.40 -15.37 -13.86
C ARG A 422 -5.91 -16.50 -14.77
N LYS A 423 -5.04 -17.18 -15.53
CA LYS A 423 -5.44 -18.23 -16.50
C LYS A 423 -5.19 -19.68 -16.05
N HIS A 424 -4.41 -19.94 -15.00
CA HIS A 424 -4.27 -21.29 -14.44
C HIS A 424 -4.50 -21.26 -12.92
N SER A 425 -5.35 -22.18 -12.49
CA SER A 425 -6.15 -22.16 -11.27
C SER A 425 -5.43 -22.49 -9.96
N HIS A 426 -6.03 -21.99 -8.87
CA HIS A 426 -5.99 -22.41 -7.45
C HIS A 426 -4.87 -21.86 -6.52
N HIS A 427 -5.35 -21.25 -5.42
CA HIS A 427 -4.68 -20.85 -4.16
C HIS A 427 -3.38 -21.62 -3.86
N PRO A 428 -2.23 -20.96 -3.53
CA PRO A 428 -2.04 -20.16 -2.30
C PRO A 428 -1.02 -18.99 -2.43
N VAL A 429 -0.76 -18.52 -3.67
CA VAL A 429 0.41 -17.66 -3.97
C VAL A 429 0.20 -16.19 -3.58
N GLU A 430 -1.03 -15.66 -3.63
CA GLU A 430 -1.34 -14.30 -3.18
C GLU A 430 -1.14 -14.12 -1.66
N HIS A 431 -1.41 -15.15 -0.86
CA HIS A 431 -1.15 -15.13 0.58
C HIS A 431 0.35 -14.95 0.89
N TRP A 432 1.24 -15.45 0.02
CA TRP A 432 2.69 -15.32 0.14
C TRP A 432 3.24 -13.99 -0.39
N ILE A 433 2.72 -13.46 -1.51
CA ILE A 433 3.13 -12.16 -2.06
C ILE A 433 2.73 -11.01 -1.12
N LEU A 434 1.55 -11.11 -0.50
CA LEU A 434 1.09 -10.16 0.51
C LEU A 434 1.87 -10.32 1.84
N LYS A 435 2.27 -11.55 2.23
CA LYS A 435 3.21 -11.78 3.35
C LYS A 435 4.62 -11.24 3.07
N GLY A 436 5.13 -11.35 1.84
CA GLY A 436 6.43 -10.82 1.43
C GLY A 436 6.49 -9.29 1.51
N ARG A 437 5.42 -8.60 1.08
CA ARG A 437 5.27 -7.15 1.29
C ARG A 437 5.11 -6.78 2.77
N ARG A 438 4.49 -7.63 3.60
CA ARG A 438 4.43 -7.47 5.07
C ARG A 438 5.80 -7.63 5.75
N PHE A 439 6.68 -8.48 5.23
CA PHE A 439 8.04 -8.69 5.76
C PHE A 439 8.96 -7.48 5.50
N LEU A 440 8.70 -6.69 4.45
CA LEU A 440 9.50 -5.50 4.07
C LEU A 440 8.96 -4.16 4.63
N ARG A 441 7.89 -4.15 5.44
CA ARG A 441 7.36 -2.90 6.02
C ARG A 441 8.27 -2.38 7.15
N LYS A 442 8.95 -1.26 6.86
CA LYS A 442 9.90 -0.56 7.76
C LYS A 442 9.35 -0.26 9.17
N SER A 443 8.05 0.03 9.30
CA SER A 443 7.38 0.32 10.58
C SER A 443 7.17 -0.92 11.46
N ALA A 444 6.90 -2.09 10.87
CA ALA A 444 6.77 -3.36 11.59
C ALA A 444 8.13 -3.84 12.17
N TRP A 445 9.22 -3.57 11.43
CA TRP A 445 10.59 -3.75 11.92
C TRP A 445 10.93 -2.74 13.03
N ALA A 446 10.56 -1.46 12.87
CA ALA A 446 10.79 -0.45 13.92
C ALA A 446 10.15 -0.84 15.27
N SER A 447 8.90 -1.34 15.29
CA SER A 447 8.25 -1.82 16.51
C SER A 447 8.99 -2.99 17.16
N ARG A 448 9.45 -3.97 16.36
CA ARG A 448 10.23 -5.14 16.84
C ARG A 448 11.59 -4.73 17.41
N PHE A 449 12.28 -3.79 16.77
CA PHE A 449 13.62 -3.33 17.17
C PHE A 449 13.59 -2.38 18.36
N LEU A 450 12.53 -1.57 18.50
CA LEU A 450 12.29 -0.71 19.67
C LEU A 450 11.78 -1.49 20.90
N LYS A 451 11.66 -2.83 20.83
CA LYS A 451 11.15 -3.71 21.89
C LYS A 451 9.79 -3.25 22.46
N LEU A 452 8.96 -2.59 21.66
CA LEU A 452 7.66 -2.11 22.11
C LEU A 452 6.70 -3.29 22.29
N SER A 453 5.95 -3.28 23.39
CA SER A 453 4.95 -4.31 23.65
C SER A 453 3.90 -4.33 22.54
N GLN A 454 3.67 -5.53 21.98
CA GLN A 454 2.59 -5.76 21.02
C GLN A 454 1.33 -6.02 21.82
N HIS A 455 0.24 -5.35 21.46
CA HIS A 455 -1.03 -5.60 22.12
C HIS A 455 -1.62 -6.93 21.62
N LYS A 456 -2.08 -7.77 22.55
CA LYS A 456 -2.69 -9.07 22.24
C LYS A 456 -4.09 -8.83 21.67
N GLY A 457 -4.17 -8.60 20.36
CA GLY A 457 -5.43 -8.52 19.63
C GLY A 457 -5.41 -9.44 18.41
N SER A 458 -6.54 -10.12 18.16
CA SER A 458 -6.85 -10.71 16.85
C SER A 458 -6.92 -9.64 15.76
N GLN A 459 -6.58 -10.03 14.53
CA GLN A 459 -6.67 -9.18 13.33
C GLN A 459 -8.08 -8.67 13.04
N THR A 460 -9.09 -9.30 13.64
CA THR A 460 -10.52 -9.03 13.47
C THR A 460 -11.08 -8.00 14.44
N TYR A 461 -10.40 -7.70 15.57
CA TYR A 461 -10.95 -6.73 16.54
C TYR A 461 -11.05 -5.32 15.93
N PRO A 462 -12.06 -4.52 16.34
CA PRO A 462 -12.20 -3.15 15.90
C PRO A 462 -11.09 -2.27 16.48
N GLY A 463 -10.52 -1.39 15.66
CA GLY A 463 -9.62 -0.32 16.09
C GLY A 463 -10.17 1.04 15.68
N LEU A 464 -9.78 2.08 16.40
CA LEU A 464 -10.19 3.45 16.09
C LEU A 464 -9.03 4.43 16.13
N VAL A 465 -8.88 5.22 15.08
CA VAL A 465 -7.96 6.37 15.02
C VAL A 465 -8.81 7.63 15.01
N LEU A 466 -8.75 8.42 16.08
CA LEU A 466 -9.38 9.74 16.15
C LEU A 466 -8.34 10.83 15.88
N ILE A 467 -8.63 11.70 14.93
CA ILE A 467 -7.76 12.81 14.54
C ILE A 467 -8.49 14.12 14.80
N GLN A 468 -7.95 14.93 15.70
CA GLN A 468 -8.41 16.28 15.98
C GLN A 468 -7.59 17.29 15.15
N ILE A 469 -8.26 18.20 14.43
CA ILE A 469 -7.67 19.39 13.82
C ILE A 469 -8.05 20.59 14.70
N ASP A 470 -7.09 21.07 15.48
CA ASP A 470 -7.30 22.09 16.50
C ASP A 470 -7.68 23.46 15.88
N GLY A 471 -8.73 24.08 16.41
CA GLY A 471 -9.18 25.43 16.06
C GLY A 471 -9.81 25.64 14.68
N LEU A 472 -10.07 24.58 13.89
CA LEU A 472 -10.60 24.69 12.53
C LEU A 472 -12.13 24.59 12.47
N SER A 473 -12.81 25.72 12.26
CA SER A 473 -14.27 25.74 12.09
C SER A 473 -14.73 25.03 10.81
N LYS A 474 -16.00 24.59 10.79
CA LYS A 474 -16.63 23.97 9.61
C LYS A 474 -16.54 24.85 8.37
N LYS A 475 -16.81 26.15 8.52
CA LYS A 475 -16.78 27.12 7.41
C LYS A 475 -15.36 27.29 6.86
N GLN A 476 -14.34 27.33 7.72
CA GLN A 476 -12.95 27.42 7.26
C GLN A 476 -12.51 26.12 6.56
N LEU A 477 -12.97 24.95 6.99
CA LEU A 477 -12.75 23.69 6.28
C LEU A 477 -13.41 23.69 4.90
N GLU A 478 -14.68 24.11 4.80
CA GLU A 478 -15.41 24.20 3.53
C GLU A 478 -14.71 25.16 2.55
N ARG A 479 -14.21 26.29 3.06
CA ARG A 479 -13.38 27.21 2.30
C ARG A 479 -12.10 26.53 1.82
N ALA A 480 -11.37 25.83 2.68
CA ALA A 480 -10.15 25.11 2.31
C ALA A 480 -10.41 24.02 1.25
N MET A 481 -11.58 23.36 1.29
CA MET A 481 -12.01 22.39 0.27
C MET A 481 -12.34 23.06 -1.08
N LYS A 482 -12.90 24.28 -1.05
CA LYS A 482 -13.16 25.09 -2.24
C LYS A 482 -11.87 25.57 -2.89
N GLU A 483 -10.91 26.04 -2.10
CA GLU A 483 -9.60 26.52 -2.54
C GLU A 483 -8.64 25.39 -2.95
N GLY A 484 -8.93 24.14 -2.59
CA GLY A 484 -8.13 22.97 -2.98
C GLY A 484 -6.97 22.64 -2.03
N SER A 485 -6.93 23.25 -0.85
CA SER A 485 -5.86 23.09 0.16
C SER A 485 -5.94 21.76 0.94
N VAL A 486 -7.10 21.09 0.91
CA VAL A 486 -7.34 19.79 1.60
C VAL A 486 -7.91 18.73 0.63
N PRO A 487 -7.15 18.34 -0.42
CA PRO A 487 -7.65 17.47 -1.48
C PRO A 487 -7.98 16.05 -1.01
N PHE A 488 -7.33 15.54 0.05
CA PHE A 488 -7.64 14.22 0.60
C PHE A 488 -8.93 14.22 1.42
N LEU A 489 -9.14 15.19 2.32
CA LEU A 489 -10.42 15.30 3.06
C LEU A 489 -11.61 15.46 2.09
N LYS A 490 -11.45 16.27 1.03
CA LYS A 490 -12.45 16.39 -0.04
C LYS A 490 -12.69 15.06 -0.77
N ARG A 491 -11.65 14.23 -0.93
CA ARG A 491 -11.76 12.90 -1.54
C ARG A 491 -12.50 11.92 -0.63
N LEU A 492 -12.29 11.98 0.69
CA LEU A 492 -13.01 11.12 1.65
C LEU A 492 -14.52 11.31 1.51
N ILE A 493 -14.98 12.56 1.43
CA ILE A 493 -16.40 12.90 1.24
C ILE A 493 -16.90 12.41 -0.13
N LYS A 494 -16.15 12.70 -1.20
CA LYS A 494 -16.61 12.43 -2.57
C LYS A 494 -16.51 10.97 -3.02
N ARG A 495 -15.59 10.19 -2.45
CA ARG A 495 -15.21 8.87 -2.98
C ARG A 495 -15.11 7.76 -1.95
N GLU A 496 -15.12 8.06 -0.66
CA GLU A 496 -14.93 7.06 0.41
C GLU A 496 -16.12 7.02 1.40
N HIS A 497 -17.26 7.62 1.05
CA HIS A 497 -18.51 7.67 1.83
C HIS A 497 -18.34 8.26 3.25
N TYR A 498 -17.56 9.34 3.38
CA TYR A 498 -17.53 10.13 4.61
C TYR A 498 -18.60 11.23 4.59
N ARG A 499 -19.26 11.44 5.72
CA ARG A 499 -20.24 12.52 5.93
C ARG A 499 -19.62 13.63 6.78
N LEU A 500 -19.75 14.87 6.32
CA LEU A 500 -19.36 16.06 7.07
C LEU A 500 -20.55 16.55 7.89
N HIS A 501 -20.46 16.42 9.21
CA HIS A 501 -21.49 16.84 10.15
C HIS A 501 -21.13 18.17 10.81
N PRO A 502 -22.08 19.10 10.98
CA PRO A 502 -21.91 20.20 11.92
C PRO A 502 -21.75 19.65 13.33
N PHE A 503 -20.74 20.14 14.04
CA PHE A 503 -20.39 19.68 15.38
C PHE A 503 -20.38 20.86 16.34
N TYR A 504 -21.22 20.77 17.38
CA TYR A 504 -21.32 21.79 18.40
C TYR A 504 -20.36 21.49 19.56
N SER A 505 -19.37 22.36 19.73
CA SER A 505 -18.27 22.20 20.69
C SER A 505 -18.66 22.34 22.16
N GLY A 506 -19.78 23.02 22.46
CA GLY A 506 -20.14 23.42 23.81
C GLY A 506 -19.36 24.64 24.32
N MET A 507 -19.74 25.12 25.52
CA MET A 507 -19.04 26.19 26.23
C MET A 507 -18.31 25.64 27.47
N PRO A 508 -17.08 26.07 27.77
CA PRO A 508 -16.24 26.93 26.92
C PRO A 508 -15.80 26.18 25.67
N SER A 509 -15.84 26.85 24.51
CA SER A 509 -15.42 26.32 23.20
C SER A 509 -13.90 26.17 23.13
N SER A 510 -13.38 25.19 23.85
CA SER A 510 -11.94 25.01 24.08
C SER A 510 -11.57 23.54 24.23
N THR A 511 -10.36 23.19 23.79
CA THR A 511 -9.82 21.83 23.88
C THR A 511 -9.98 21.15 25.24
N PRO A 512 -9.63 21.74 26.40
CA PRO A 512 -9.81 21.06 27.68
C PRO A 512 -11.27 20.73 28.00
N SER A 513 -12.23 21.58 27.61
CA SER A 513 -13.65 21.30 27.83
C SER A 513 -14.14 20.14 26.97
N VAL A 514 -13.81 20.17 25.66
CA VAL A 514 -14.21 19.13 24.70
C VAL A 514 -13.53 17.80 25.02
N GLN A 515 -12.24 17.79 25.35
CA GLN A 515 -11.52 16.58 25.75
C GLN A 515 -12.04 16.01 27.08
N GLY A 516 -12.46 16.87 28.03
CA GLY A 516 -13.13 16.43 29.25
C GLY A 516 -14.40 15.61 28.94
N GLU A 517 -15.25 16.13 28.06
CA GLU A 517 -16.49 15.45 27.67
C GLU A 517 -16.21 14.22 26.80
N LEU A 518 -15.31 14.32 25.82
CA LEU A 518 -15.00 13.22 24.90
C LEU A 518 -14.29 12.06 25.60
N PHE A 519 -13.26 12.34 26.40
CA PHE A 519 -12.42 11.30 27.01
C PHE A 519 -13.00 10.75 28.31
N TYR A 520 -13.64 11.59 29.12
CA TYR A 520 -14.13 11.21 30.46
C TYR A 520 -15.65 11.27 30.58
N GLY A 521 -16.38 11.79 29.59
CA GLY A 521 -17.83 11.94 29.67
C GLY A 521 -18.27 13.11 30.55
N VAL A 522 -17.35 13.96 30.99
CA VAL A 522 -17.63 15.10 31.88
C VAL A 522 -17.74 16.36 31.04
N LYS A 523 -18.98 16.77 30.77
CA LYS A 523 -19.25 18.06 30.11
C LYS A 523 -18.77 19.20 31.00
N GLN A 524 -18.16 20.23 30.39
CA GLN A 524 -17.70 21.43 31.11
C GLN A 524 -16.71 21.14 32.23
N ALA A 525 -15.73 20.28 31.94
CA ALA A 525 -14.68 19.92 32.89
C ALA A 525 -13.90 21.12 33.48
N VAL A 526 -13.89 22.25 32.78
CA VAL A 526 -13.28 23.51 33.22
C VAL A 526 -14.18 24.70 32.88
N PRO A 527 -14.19 25.78 33.70
CA PRO A 527 -15.03 26.96 33.45
C PRO A 527 -14.44 27.91 32.41
N ALA A 528 -13.13 27.84 32.18
CA ALA A 528 -12.40 28.64 31.19
C ALA A 528 -11.03 28.01 30.94
N PHE A 529 -10.30 28.49 29.93
CA PHE A 529 -8.92 28.04 29.67
C PHE A 529 -7.96 28.43 30.81
N ALA A 530 -8.23 29.56 31.49
CA ALA A 530 -7.58 29.94 32.74
C ALA A 530 -8.61 30.34 33.81
N PHE A 531 -8.47 29.76 35.00
CA PHE A 531 -9.41 29.92 36.10
C PHE A 531 -8.71 29.79 37.45
N PHE A 532 -9.34 30.25 38.51
CA PHE A 532 -8.84 30.06 39.87
C PHE A 532 -9.41 28.77 40.47
N ASP A 533 -8.55 27.84 40.88
CA ASP A 533 -8.97 26.60 41.51
C ASP A 533 -9.17 26.82 43.02
N HIS A 534 -10.39 26.68 43.52
CA HIS A 534 -10.69 26.95 44.93
C HIS A 534 -10.13 25.91 45.90
N LYS A 535 -9.84 24.68 45.43
CA LYS A 535 -9.30 23.59 46.26
C LYS A 535 -7.79 23.77 46.50
N VAL A 536 -7.03 24.03 45.44
CA VAL A 536 -5.56 24.22 45.47
C VAL A 536 -5.18 25.69 45.73
N LYS A 537 -6.15 26.62 45.61
CA LYS A 537 -5.99 28.06 45.84
C LYS A 537 -4.92 28.71 44.96
N ARG A 538 -4.86 28.34 43.68
CA ARG A 538 -3.96 28.92 42.68
C ARG A 538 -4.66 29.06 41.33
N ILE A 539 -4.09 29.87 40.43
CA ILE A 539 -4.58 29.99 39.05
C ILE A 539 -4.13 28.77 38.26
N PHE A 540 -5.09 28.10 37.63
CA PHE A 540 -4.87 27.01 36.70
C PHE A 540 -4.92 27.57 35.28
N ARG A 541 -3.98 27.12 34.44
CA ARG A 541 -3.97 27.39 33.00
C ARG A 541 -3.78 26.06 32.30
N MET A 542 -4.62 25.75 31.33
CA MET A 542 -4.66 24.39 30.78
C MET A 542 -3.47 24.04 29.87
N TYR A 543 -2.56 24.99 29.61
CA TYR A 543 -1.24 24.68 29.02
C TYR A 543 -0.17 24.34 30.07
N ASP A 544 -0.41 24.59 31.36
CA ASP A 544 0.50 24.24 32.44
C ASP A 544 0.30 22.77 32.83
N GLY A 545 1.35 21.96 32.68
CA GLY A 545 1.26 20.51 32.92
C GLY A 545 0.77 20.14 34.32
N ASP A 546 1.22 20.85 35.36
CA ASP A 546 0.82 20.58 36.75
C ASP A 546 -0.67 20.91 37.00
N ALA A 547 -1.24 21.87 36.28
CA ALA A 547 -2.67 22.16 36.35
C ALA A 547 -3.49 21.10 35.62
N ALA A 548 -3.05 20.71 34.41
CA ALA A 548 -3.70 19.66 33.62
C ALA A 548 -3.72 18.30 34.34
N VAL A 549 -2.63 17.91 35.01
CA VAL A 549 -2.55 16.67 35.81
C VAL A 549 -3.61 16.65 36.92
N VAL A 550 -3.76 17.74 37.67
CA VAL A 550 -4.72 17.81 38.78
C VAL A 550 -6.16 17.77 38.29
N VAL A 551 -6.46 18.46 37.18
CA VAL A 551 -7.80 18.41 36.57
C VAL A 551 -8.08 17.00 36.06
N GLU A 552 -7.14 16.38 35.35
CA GLU A 552 -7.31 15.04 34.80
C GLU A 552 -7.57 13.99 35.89
N GLN A 553 -6.85 14.02 37.01
CA GLN A 553 -7.09 13.11 38.13
C GLN A 553 -8.54 13.16 38.59
N ARG A 554 -9.11 14.37 38.75
CA ARG A 554 -10.52 14.55 39.13
C ARG A 554 -11.50 13.99 38.10
N LEU A 555 -11.13 14.03 36.82
CA LEU A 555 -11.96 13.48 35.73
C LEU A 555 -11.87 11.95 35.67
N ALA A 556 -10.67 11.41 35.86
CA ALA A 556 -10.39 9.97 35.84
C ALA A 556 -10.99 9.22 37.04
N ASP A 557 -11.10 9.88 38.19
CA ASP A 557 -11.77 9.35 39.39
C ASP A 557 -13.31 9.35 39.28
N GLY A 558 -13.85 9.85 38.16
CA GLY A 558 -15.29 9.88 37.89
C GLY A 558 -15.91 8.50 37.61
N PRO A 559 -17.26 8.40 37.60
CA PRO A 559 -17.96 7.13 37.42
C PRO A 559 -17.95 6.60 35.97
N HIS A 560 -17.35 7.32 35.03
CA HIS A 560 -17.40 7.02 33.61
C HIS A 560 -16.09 6.37 33.13
N GLN A 561 -16.20 5.32 32.32
CA GLN A 561 -15.04 4.66 31.71
C GLN A 561 -14.25 5.62 30.81
N ASN A 562 -12.91 5.58 30.85
CA ASN A 562 -12.10 6.44 29.99
C ASN A 562 -12.14 5.97 28.53
N LEU A 563 -12.16 6.92 27.58
CA LEU A 563 -12.21 6.57 26.16
C LEU A 563 -10.91 5.94 25.67
N LEU A 564 -9.75 6.44 26.10
CA LEU A 564 -8.44 6.04 25.59
C LEU A 564 -7.78 4.91 26.39
N ASP A 565 -8.51 4.23 27.28
CA ASP A 565 -8.01 3.06 28.00
C ASP A 565 -7.35 2.07 27.02
N GLU A 566 -6.16 1.57 27.39
CA GLU A 566 -5.30 0.68 26.59
C GLU A 566 -4.77 1.26 25.25
N GLY A 567 -5.11 2.51 24.94
CA GLY A 567 -4.74 3.21 23.71
C GLY A 567 -3.53 4.13 23.84
N SER A 568 -3.41 5.04 22.87
CA SER A 568 -2.41 6.10 22.86
C SER A 568 -2.99 7.50 22.67
N SER A 569 -2.30 8.48 23.25
CA SER A 569 -2.69 9.89 23.23
C SER A 569 -1.50 10.76 22.81
N TYR A 570 -1.69 11.51 21.72
CA TYR A 570 -0.67 12.38 21.12
C TYR A 570 -1.10 13.85 21.15
N SER A 571 -0.26 14.71 21.74
CA SER A 571 -0.40 16.17 21.71
C SER A 571 -1.70 16.72 22.30
N ASN A 572 -2.26 16.03 23.30
CA ASN A 572 -3.51 16.40 23.96
C ASN A 572 -3.27 17.16 25.28
N VAL A 573 -4.31 17.83 25.78
CA VAL A 573 -4.29 18.41 27.13
C VAL A 573 -4.35 17.28 28.15
N PHE A 574 -5.29 16.34 27.98
CA PHE A 574 -5.48 15.17 28.83
C PHE A 574 -4.99 13.87 28.16
N SER A 575 -4.58 12.88 28.95
CA SER A 575 -4.18 11.57 28.41
C SER A 575 -5.36 10.74 27.94
N GLY A 576 -6.56 10.99 28.47
CA GLY A 576 -7.76 10.20 28.22
C GLY A 576 -7.73 8.79 28.81
N GLY A 577 -6.83 8.51 29.78
CA GLY A 577 -6.58 7.17 30.33
C GLY A 577 -5.60 6.33 29.50
N ALA A 578 -4.93 6.93 28.50
CA ALA A 578 -4.04 6.22 27.60
C ALA A 578 -2.80 5.66 28.31
N LYS A 579 -2.45 4.41 27.97
CA LYS A 579 -1.21 3.78 28.46
C LYS A 579 0.04 4.40 27.84
N GLU A 580 -0.07 4.83 26.58
CA GLU A 580 1.01 5.43 25.80
C GLU A 580 0.73 6.93 25.62
N MET A 581 1.40 7.77 26.42
CA MET A 581 1.23 9.22 26.41
C MET A 581 2.44 9.88 25.76
N HIS A 582 2.19 10.64 24.69
CA HIS A 582 3.24 11.29 23.92
C HIS A 582 2.94 12.77 23.72
N PHE A 583 3.86 13.62 24.18
CA PHE A 583 3.75 15.07 24.04
C PHE A 583 2.44 15.64 24.60
N CYS A 584 1.86 15.04 25.66
CA CYS A 584 0.66 15.58 26.31
C CYS A 584 1.05 16.61 27.38
N ALA A 585 0.20 17.60 27.65
CA ALA A 585 0.47 18.60 28.69
C ALA A 585 0.74 17.94 30.06
N VAL A 586 0.02 16.86 30.37
CA VAL A 586 0.14 16.06 31.59
C VAL A 586 1.47 15.28 31.68
N SER A 587 2.10 14.94 30.55
CA SER A 587 3.27 14.05 30.50
C SER A 587 4.61 14.78 30.32
N LEU A 588 4.69 16.09 30.58
CA LEU A 588 5.84 16.95 30.31
C LEU A 588 7.06 16.66 31.22
N GLY A 589 7.77 15.58 30.91
CA GLY A 589 9.10 15.27 31.44
C GLY A 589 9.98 14.59 30.41
N LEU A 590 10.94 15.33 29.82
CA LEU A 590 11.96 14.76 28.89
C LEU A 590 12.70 13.56 29.50
N HIS A 591 12.83 13.54 30.83
CA HIS A 591 13.48 12.45 31.55
C HIS A 591 12.84 11.08 31.32
N ARG A 592 11.53 10.99 31.02
CA ARG A 592 10.85 9.72 30.71
C ARG A 592 11.01 9.28 29.24
N LEU A 593 11.17 10.23 28.32
CA LEU A 593 11.31 9.97 26.87
C LEU A 593 12.66 9.30 26.53
N TRP A 594 13.71 9.58 27.29
CA TRP A 594 15.09 9.13 26.99
C TRP A 594 15.57 7.95 27.84
N LYS A 595 14.85 7.60 28.92
CA LYS A 595 15.36 6.67 29.94
C LYS A 595 15.58 5.23 29.47
N ASN A 596 15.04 4.85 28.30
CA ASN A 596 15.08 3.49 27.76
C ASN A 596 15.37 3.44 26.24
N VAL A 597 15.94 4.49 25.63
CA VAL A 597 16.19 4.48 24.18
C VAL A 597 17.41 3.62 23.87
N ASN A 598 17.18 2.46 23.26
CA ASN A 598 18.25 1.62 22.72
C ASN A 598 18.98 2.37 21.59
N ILE A 599 20.24 2.75 21.82
CA ILE A 599 21.06 3.51 20.86
C ILE A 599 21.16 2.80 19.51
N VAL A 600 21.28 1.47 19.50
CA VAL A 600 21.30 0.67 18.27
C VAL A 600 19.94 0.74 17.56
N GLY A 601 18.85 0.68 18.32
CA GLY A 601 17.49 0.84 17.81
C GLY A 601 17.24 2.24 17.22
N ALA A 602 17.78 3.29 17.83
CA ALA A 602 17.70 4.66 17.35
C ALA A 602 18.51 4.87 16.07
N LEU A 603 19.73 4.37 15.98
CA LEU A 603 20.56 4.41 14.77
C LEU A 603 19.91 3.67 13.61
N TRP A 604 19.38 2.46 13.87
CA TRP A 604 18.63 1.69 12.89
C TRP A 604 17.33 2.38 12.45
N PHE A 605 16.61 3.01 13.37
CA PHE A 605 15.43 3.80 13.07
C PHE A 605 15.78 4.98 12.16
N MET A 606 16.87 5.70 12.44
CA MET A 606 17.37 6.77 11.58
C MET A 606 17.77 6.25 10.20
N PHE A 607 18.42 5.09 10.10
CA PHE A 607 18.77 4.48 8.83
C PHE A 607 17.54 4.09 8.00
N THR A 608 16.60 3.36 8.60
CA THR A 608 15.38 2.89 7.91
C THR A 608 14.48 4.05 7.47
N HIS A 609 14.46 5.15 8.22
CA HIS A 609 13.69 6.36 7.95
C HIS A 609 14.54 7.51 7.39
N ALA A 610 15.75 7.25 6.90
CA ALA A 610 16.71 8.27 6.46
C ALA A 610 16.10 9.24 5.44
N TRP A 611 15.35 8.73 4.46
CA TRP A 611 14.63 9.57 3.49
C TRP A 611 13.59 10.48 4.15
N THR A 612 12.81 9.95 5.12
CA THR A 612 11.81 10.75 5.84
C THR A 612 12.48 11.83 6.69
N LEU A 613 13.64 11.52 7.29
CA LEU A 613 14.43 12.47 8.05
C LEU A 613 15.00 13.57 7.15
N ILE A 614 15.63 13.22 6.03
CA ILE A 614 16.15 14.17 5.03
C ILE A 614 15.02 15.09 4.55
N TRP A 615 13.88 14.52 4.15
CA TRP A 615 12.74 15.30 3.68
C TRP A 615 12.15 16.20 4.77
N THR A 616 12.09 15.72 6.01
CA THR A 616 11.65 16.51 7.17
C THR A 616 12.61 17.68 7.40
N THR A 617 13.92 17.46 7.35
CA THR A 617 14.94 18.52 7.47
C THR A 617 14.78 19.56 6.37
N ILE A 618 14.58 19.16 5.12
CA ILE A 618 14.31 20.09 4.01
C ILE A 618 13.07 20.92 4.29
N CYS A 619 11.96 20.28 4.72
CA CYS A 619 10.73 20.99 5.06
C CYS A 619 10.92 21.96 6.23
N VAL A 620 11.69 21.59 7.26
CA VAL A 620 12.00 22.47 8.39
C VAL A 620 12.78 23.69 7.93
N VAL A 621 13.78 23.52 7.06
CA VAL A 621 14.56 24.63 6.52
C VAL A 621 13.68 25.57 5.70
N LEU A 622 12.84 25.02 4.81
CA LEU A 622 11.90 25.82 4.02
C LEU A 622 10.90 26.57 4.91
N GLU A 623 10.34 25.90 5.92
CA GLU A 623 9.40 26.52 6.86
C GLU A 623 10.09 27.60 7.71
N PHE A 624 11.35 27.40 8.08
CA PHE A 624 12.16 28.39 8.79
C PHE A 624 12.38 29.65 7.95
N VAL A 625 12.72 29.49 6.66
CA VAL A 625 12.84 30.63 5.72
C VAL A 625 11.51 31.38 5.60
N LEU A 626 10.40 30.66 5.42
CA LEU A 626 9.07 31.29 5.38
C LEU A 626 8.70 32.00 6.68
N ALA A 627 9.10 31.45 7.83
CA ALA A 627 8.88 32.08 9.13
C ALA A 627 9.75 33.33 9.32
N LEU A 628 10.97 33.33 8.80
CA LEU A 628 11.86 34.50 8.80
C LEU A 628 11.30 35.63 7.93
N LEU A 629 10.83 35.32 6.72
CA LEU A 629 10.19 36.29 5.83
C LEU A 629 8.93 36.90 6.47
N ASP A 630 8.12 36.07 7.12
CA ASP A 630 6.92 36.54 7.84
C ASP A 630 7.26 37.38 9.09
N CYS A 631 8.36 37.06 9.77
CA CYS A 631 8.91 37.85 10.87
C CYS A 631 9.31 39.25 10.41
N ILE A 632 10.01 39.35 9.29
CA ILE A 632 10.39 40.63 8.68
C ILE A 632 9.14 41.43 8.30
N TYR A 633 8.18 40.81 7.60
CA TYR A 633 6.91 41.45 7.28
C TYR A 633 6.16 41.90 8.53
N GLY A 634 6.21 41.11 9.59
CA GLY A 634 5.60 41.41 10.87
C GLY A 634 6.21 42.64 11.54
N ILE A 635 7.54 42.71 11.60
CA ILE A 635 8.26 43.86 12.14
C ILE A 635 7.94 45.14 11.33
N LEU A 636 7.89 45.05 10.00
CA LEU A 636 7.53 46.18 9.12
C LEU A 636 6.09 46.68 9.36
N LYS A 637 5.19 45.81 9.80
CA LYS A 637 3.80 46.16 10.19
C LYS A 637 3.65 46.61 11.64
N GLY A 638 4.76 46.80 12.37
CA GLY A 638 4.75 47.26 13.75
C GLY A 638 4.40 46.19 14.80
N TYR A 639 4.51 44.90 14.46
CA TYR A 639 4.35 43.83 15.45
C TYR A 639 5.60 43.70 16.35
N ASN A 640 5.44 43.08 17.53
CA ASN A 640 6.50 43.01 18.55
C ASN A 640 7.66 42.09 18.12
N TRP A 641 8.85 42.66 17.89
CA TRP A 641 10.03 41.95 17.38
C TRP A 641 10.45 40.72 18.21
N ARG A 642 10.31 40.75 19.55
CA ARG A 642 10.67 39.60 20.41
C ARG A 642 9.72 38.42 20.21
N LYS A 643 8.43 38.69 19.98
CA LYS A 643 7.42 37.66 19.69
C LYS A 643 7.60 37.10 18.28
N GLU A 644 7.88 37.98 17.34
CA GLU A 644 8.16 37.66 15.93
C GLU A 644 9.37 36.71 15.82
N LEU A 645 10.47 37.01 16.51
CA LEU A 645 11.67 36.18 16.52
C LEU A 645 11.46 34.80 17.17
N LYS A 646 10.77 34.75 18.32
CA LYS A 646 10.44 33.47 18.98
C LYS A 646 9.65 32.55 18.06
N PHE A 647 8.77 33.12 17.24
CA PHE A 647 7.93 32.35 16.34
C PHE A 647 8.68 31.71 15.17
N VAL A 648 9.77 32.34 14.71
CA VAL A 648 10.64 31.76 13.67
C VAL A 648 11.10 30.35 14.08
N LEU A 649 11.31 30.12 15.37
CA LEU A 649 11.70 28.82 15.93
C LEU A 649 10.51 27.89 16.18
N THR A 650 9.41 28.41 16.75
CA THR A 650 8.27 27.56 17.13
C THR A 650 7.47 27.05 15.92
N ARG A 651 7.41 27.82 14.84
CA ARG A 651 6.60 27.46 13.66
C ARG A 651 7.12 26.18 12.97
N PRO A 652 8.39 26.05 12.58
CA PRO A 652 8.91 24.78 12.04
C PRO A 652 8.80 23.62 13.04
N ALA A 653 8.97 23.91 14.35
CA ALA A 653 8.86 22.91 15.39
C ALA A 653 7.45 22.31 15.51
N ILE A 654 6.39 23.13 15.49
CA ILE A 654 5.01 22.65 15.60
C ILE A 654 4.50 22.15 14.25
N CYS A 655 4.66 22.95 13.20
CA CYS A 655 4.05 22.69 11.90
C CYS A 655 4.72 21.53 11.16
N ILE A 656 6.02 21.27 11.38
CA ILE A 656 6.75 20.21 10.69
C ILE A 656 7.22 19.11 11.65
N LEU A 657 8.05 19.44 12.65
CA LEU A 657 8.69 18.42 13.50
C LEU A 657 7.67 17.65 14.34
N LEU A 658 6.88 18.35 15.16
CA LEU A 658 5.89 17.75 16.05
C LEU A 658 4.84 16.96 15.24
N ARG A 659 4.31 17.55 14.16
CA ARG A 659 3.37 16.86 13.26
C ARG A 659 3.95 15.54 12.73
N ASN A 660 5.18 15.55 12.23
CA ASN A 660 5.81 14.35 11.68
C ASN A 660 6.11 13.30 12.78
N LEU A 661 6.47 13.73 13.99
CA LEU A 661 6.66 12.83 15.14
C LEU A 661 5.35 12.15 15.56
N ILE A 662 4.27 12.93 15.70
CA ILE A 662 2.91 12.41 15.98
C ILE A 662 2.50 11.39 14.92
N THR A 663 2.70 11.73 13.64
CA THR A 663 2.38 10.84 12.51
C THR A 663 3.11 9.51 12.61
N LEU A 664 4.41 9.57 12.91
CA LEU A 664 5.26 8.39 12.96
C LEU A 664 4.90 7.50 14.14
N GLY A 665 4.66 8.09 15.32
CA GLY A 665 4.15 7.40 16.50
C GLY A 665 2.81 6.72 16.23
N ALA A 666 1.85 7.44 15.65
CA ALA A 666 0.54 6.90 15.29
C ALA A 666 0.64 5.70 14.32
N ILE A 667 1.50 5.80 13.29
CA ILE A 667 1.72 4.67 12.37
C ILE A 667 2.33 3.46 13.09
N ILE A 668 3.27 3.69 14.02
CA ILE A 668 3.84 2.62 14.84
C ILE A 668 2.76 1.97 15.70
N ASP A 669 1.88 2.75 16.32
CA ASP A 669 0.80 2.24 17.18
C ASP A 669 -0.28 1.47 16.39
N VAL A 670 -0.59 1.90 15.17
CA VAL A 670 -1.45 1.16 14.23
C VAL A 670 -0.84 -0.20 13.89
N GLU A 671 0.48 -0.28 13.72
CA GLU A 671 1.20 -1.54 13.45
C GLU A 671 1.39 -2.39 14.72
N ARG A 672 1.35 -1.77 15.91
CA ARG A 672 1.31 -2.45 17.22
C ARG A 672 -0.07 -3.02 17.55
N GLY A 673 -1.13 -2.48 16.94
CA GLY A 673 -2.51 -2.94 17.10
C GLY A 673 -3.23 -2.40 18.34
N LEU A 674 -2.89 -1.20 18.81
CA LEU A 674 -3.59 -0.54 19.94
C LEU A 674 -5.08 -0.32 19.62
N PRO A 675 -6.01 -0.51 20.57
CA PRO A 675 -7.44 -0.45 20.30
C PRO A 675 -7.91 0.94 19.85
N ILE A 676 -7.35 2.00 20.43
CA ILE A 676 -7.69 3.38 20.11
C ILE A 676 -6.44 4.27 20.11
N ILE A 677 -6.37 5.20 19.15
CA ILE A 677 -5.27 6.15 18.98
C ILE A 677 -5.89 7.52 18.79
N HIS A 678 -5.63 8.46 19.69
CA HIS A 678 -6.07 9.85 19.56
C HIS A 678 -4.88 10.78 19.31
N MET A 679 -5.02 11.69 18.35
CA MET A 679 -3.99 12.68 18.06
C MET A 679 -4.58 14.06 17.76
N ASN A 680 -3.89 15.09 18.23
CA ASN A 680 -4.26 16.48 17.98
C ASN A 680 -3.20 17.20 17.12
N PHE A 681 -3.63 17.84 16.03
CA PHE A 681 -2.78 18.65 15.16
C PHE A 681 -2.98 20.14 15.41
N LEU A 682 -2.05 20.73 16.16
CA LEU A 682 -2.03 22.14 16.58
C LEU A 682 -1.71 23.17 15.48
N GLY A 683 -1.34 22.69 14.28
CA GLY A 683 -0.72 23.53 13.27
C GLY A 683 -1.61 24.65 12.73
N PHE A 684 -2.94 24.49 12.73
CA PHE A 684 -3.87 25.53 12.29
C PHE A 684 -4.15 26.54 13.42
N ASP A 685 -4.52 26.06 14.60
CA ASP A 685 -4.80 26.83 15.82
C ASP A 685 -3.73 27.91 16.12
N GLU A 686 -2.45 27.51 16.13
CA GLU A 686 -1.32 28.41 16.38
C GLU A 686 -1.24 29.58 15.40
N GLN A 687 -1.56 29.31 14.13
CA GLN A 687 -1.47 30.27 13.05
C GLN A 687 -2.69 31.19 13.04
N ALA A 688 -3.86 30.64 13.34
CA ALA A 688 -5.11 31.36 13.43
C ALA A 688 -5.09 32.38 14.58
N HIS A 689 -4.55 32.04 15.77
CA HIS A 689 -4.36 33.01 16.85
C HIS A 689 -3.53 34.22 16.42
N ARG A 690 -2.49 33.98 15.61
CA ARG A 690 -1.55 35.03 15.23
C ARG A 690 -2.01 35.90 14.07
N ARG A 691 -2.61 35.33 13.02
CA ARG A 691 -2.93 36.07 11.78
C ARG A 691 -4.43 36.12 11.48
N GLY A 692 -5.25 35.47 12.30
CA GLY A 692 -6.68 35.30 12.11
C GLY A 692 -7.01 33.99 11.38
N PRO A 693 -8.11 33.30 11.74
CA PRO A 693 -8.56 32.05 11.11
C PRO A 693 -8.81 32.19 9.60
N SER A 694 -9.20 33.38 9.14
CA SER A 694 -9.48 33.67 7.72
C SER A 694 -8.24 33.91 6.86
N SER A 695 -7.05 33.96 7.46
CA SER A 695 -5.81 34.34 6.77
C SER A 695 -5.29 33.22 5.87
N ARG A 696 -4.67 33.59 4.73
CA ARG A 696 -3.92 32.64 3.88
C ARG A 696 -2.83 31.89 4.65
N PHE A 697 -2.34 32.51 5.72
CA PHE A 697 -1.28 31.97 6.56
C PHE A 697 -1.78 30.81 7.43
N ALA A 698 -2.93 30.95 8.09
CA ALA A 698 -3.56 29.85 8.82
C ALA A 698 -3.88 28.67 7.90
N HIS A 699 -4.39 28.96 6.70
CA HIS A 699 -4.70 27.93 5.69
C HIS A 699 -3.47 27.23 5.11
N HIS A 700 -2.26 27.83 5.20
CA HIS A 700 -1.02 27.19 4.74
C HIS A 700 -0.63 25.94 5.55
N ALA A 701 -1.12 25.80 6.78
CA ALA A 701 -0.89 24.61 7.59
C ALA A 701 -1.68 23.38 7.09
N LEU A 702 -2.84 23.61 6.46
CA LEU A 702 -3.81 22.57 6.11
C LEU A 702 -3.31 21.55 5.07
N PRO A 703 -2.60 21.92 3.98
CA PRO A 703 -2.06 20.93 3.04
C PRO A 703 -1.07 19.94 3.67
N GLY A 704 -0.36 20.37 4.72
CA GLY A 704 0.52 19.49 5.47
C GLY A 704 -0.25 18.53 6.39
N ILE A 705 -1.32 19.02 7.03
CA ILE A 705 -2.22 18.20 7.85
C ILE A 705 -2.96 17.17 6.96
N ASP A 706 -3.50 17.57 5.82
CA ASP A 706 -4.22 16.72 4.85
C ASP A 706 -3.36 15.54 4.36
N ARG A 707 -2.09 15.80 3.99
CA ARG A 707 -1.13 14.77 3.56
C ARG A 707 -0.84 13.74 4.66
N VAL A 708 -0.76 14.20 5.90
CA VAL A 708 -0.47 13.36 7.06
C VAL A 708 -1.68 12.49 7.40
N ILE A 709 -2.88 13.06 7.38
CA ILE A 709 -4.15 12.32 7.56
C ILE A 709 -4.26 11.23 6.48
N ALA A 710 -3.95 11.55 5.22
CA ALA A 710 -3.93 10.57 4.14
C ALA A 710 -2.98 9.40 4.44
N LYS A 711 -1.76 9.71 4.90
CA LYS A 711 -0.77 8.68 5.26
C LYS A 711 -1.29 7.76 6.37
N ILE A 712 -1.82 8.33 7.44
CA ILE A 712 -2.39 7.57 8.57
C ILE A 712 -3.56 6.70 8.10
N TYR A 713 -4.47 7.25 7.30
CA TYR A 713 -5.60 6.53 6.72
C TYR A 713 -5.17 5.28 5.95
N TYR A 714 -4.19 5.40 5.05
CA TYR A 714 -3.72 4.24 4.29
C TYR A 714 -3.02 3.19 5.17
N HIS A 715 -2.30 3.59 6.22
CA HIS A 715 -1.71 2.65 7.18
C HIS A 715 -2.76 1.95 8.03
N ALA A 716 -3.78 2.67 8.51
CA ALA A 716 -4.90 2.13 9.27
C ALA A 716 -5.65 1.08 8.45
N LEU A 717 -6.00 1.39 7.19
CA LEU A 717 -6.74 0.50 6.29
C LEU A 717 -5.99 -0.82 6.01
N HIS A 718 -4.66 -0.78 5.96
CA HIS A 718 -3.81 -1.95 5.68
C HIS A 718 -3.10 -2.49 6.93
N SER A 719 -3.55 -2.15 8.15
CA SER A 719 -2.95 -2.68 9.37
C SER A 719 -3.08 -4.19 9.38
N SER A 720 -2.02 -4.94 9.73
CA SER A 720 -2.10 -6.39 9.85
C SER A 720 -2.65 -6.86 11.20
N ARG A 721 -2.78 -5.98 12.19
CA ARG A 721 -3.05 -6.35 13.59
C ARG A 721 -4.48 -6.12 14.06
N ARG A 722 -5.16 -5.14 13.50
CA ARG A 722 -6.50 -4.73 13.93
C ARG A 722 -7.24 -4.07 12.76
N ASN A 723 -8.57 -4.09 12.80
CA ASN A 723 -9.41 -3.48 11.77
C ASN A 723 -9.71 -2.02 12.15
N TYR A 724 -8.83 -1.10 11.76
CA TYR A 724 -8.99 0.30 12.14
C TYR A 724 -10.04 1.03 11.30
N ASP A 725 -10.72 1.96 11.96
CA ASP A 725 -11.43 3.05 11.31
C ASP A 725 -10.77 4.40 11.64
N VAL A 726 -10.98 5.40 10.79
CA VAL A 726 -10.36 6.73 10.96
C VAL A 726 -11.43 7.80 10.96
N TRP A 727 -11.56 8.52 12.08
CA TRP A 727 -12.51 9.61 12.26
C TRP A 727 -11.75 10.92 12.42
N ILE A 728 -12.19 11.96 11.73
CA ILE A 728 -11.56 13.29 11.79
C ILE A 728 -12.59 14.27 12.37
N TYR A 729 -12.19 15.09 13.32
CA TYR A 729 -13.05 16.14 13.86
C TYR A 729 -12.24 17.38 14.21
N SER A 730 -12.92 18.50 14.44
CA SER A 730 -12.35 19.65 15.12
C SER A 730 -13.08 19.83 16.44
N ASP A 731 -12.37 20.16 17.51
CA ASP A 731 -12.93 20.36 18.84
C ASP A 731 -13.63 21.72 18.95
N HIS A 732 -13.09 22.76 18.33
CA HIS A 732 -13.69 24.09 18.23
C HIS A 732 -13.18 24.84 16.99
N GLY A 733 -13.84 25.93 16.62
CA GLY A 733 -13.29 26.88 15.66
C GLY A 733 -12.57 28.06 16.32
N GLN A 734 -12.18 29.04 15.52
CA GLN A 734 -11.73 30.35 15.99
C GLN A 734 -12.49 31.46 15.25
N GLU A 735 -12.73 32.56 15.95
CA GLU A 735 -13.36 33.78 15.43
C GLU A 735 -12.29 34.85 15.12
N ASP A 736 -12.51 35.66 14.08
CA ASP A 736 -11.68 36.84 13.83
C ASP A 736 -12.00 37.94 14.86
N VAL A 737 -11.00 38.35 15.64
CA VAL A 737 -11.18 39.25 16.79
C VAL A 737 -10.34 40.52 16.74
N ILE A 738 -10.74 41.50 17.54
CA ILE A 738 -9.98 42.70 17.83
C ILE A 738 -9.35 42.56 19.22
N SER A 739 -8.04 42.74 19.32
CA SER A 739 -7.37 42.76 20.62
C SER A 739 -7.82 43.96 21.47
N TYR A 740 -8.33 43.67 22.66
CA TYR A 740 -8.77 44.65 23.65
C TYR A 740 -7.64 45.63 24.01
N TRP A 741 -6.43 45.11 24.23
CA TRP A 741 -5.26 45.94 24.53
C TRP A 741 -4.92 46.91 23.40
N LYS A 742 -4.98 46.47 22.13
CA LYS A 742 -4.73 47.36 20.99
C LYS A 742 -5.80 48.45 20.85
N LYS A 743 -7.04 48.16 21.25
CA LYS A 743 -8.16 49.10 21.15
C LYS A 743 -8.15 50.16 22.26
N TYR A 744 -7.80 49.78 23.48
CA TYR A 744 -7.92 50.64 24.68
C TYR A 744 -6.59 50.99 25.37
N GLY A 745 -5.46 50.48 24.87
CA GLY A 745 -4.11 50.76 25.40
C GLY A 745 -3.78 50.12 26.76
N LYS A 746 -4.74 49.43 27.39
CA LYS A 746 -4.61 48.79 28.71
C LYS A 746 -5.14 47.36 28.66
N SER A 747 -4.64 46.49 29.54
CA SER A 747 -5.17 45.12 29.65
C SER A 747 -6.54 45.11 30.35
N VAL A 748 -7.32 44.05 30.12
CA VAL A 748 -8.62 43.87 30.80
C VAL A 748 -8.45 43.90 32.31
N ARG A 749 -7.36 43.33 32.82
CA ARG A 749 -7.05 43.32 34.25
C ARG A 749 -6.79 44.72 34.80
N GLN A 750 -6.01 45.55 34.10
CA GLN A 750 -5.76 46.94 34.50
C GLN A 750 -7.07 47.74 34.54
N LYS A 751 -7.94 47.53 33.54
CA LYS A 751 -9.25 48.18 33.48
C LYS A 751 -10.20 47.71 34.57
N VAL A 752 -10.21 46.42 34.90
CA VAL A 752 -10.96 45.87 36.04
C VAL A 752 -10.42 46.44 37.36
N ALA A 753 -9.10 46.63 37.49
CA ALA A 753 -8.49 47.27 38.66
C ALA A 753 -8.95 48.73 38.84
N GLU A 754 -9.01 49.48 37.74
CA GLU A 754 -9.48 50.88 37.71
C GLU A 754 -10.94 51.00 38.14
N VAL A 755 -11.78 50.00 37.82
CA VAL A 755 -13.17 49.96 38.29
C VAL A 755 -13.22 49.63 39.78
N PHE A 756 -12.35 48.77 40.29
CA PHE A 756 -12.40 48.26 41.66
C PHE A 756 -11.26 48.77 42.54
N THR A 757 -11.02 50.09 42.56
CA THR A 757 -9.96 50.74 43.36
C THR A 757 -10.09 50.50 44.86
N GLU A 758 -11.31 50.26 45.34
CA GLU A 758 -11.65 49.92 46.73
C GLU A 758 -11.10 48.56 47.22
N PHE A 759 -10.60 47.72 46.30
CA PHE A 759 -9.87 46.49 46.63
C PHE A 759 -8.36 46.76 46.42
N GLU A 760 -7.74 47.44 47.40
CA GLU A 760 -6.43 48.14 47.36
C GLU A 760 -5.19 47.42 46.81
N SER A 761 -5.22 46.13 46.44
CA SER A 761 -4.10 45.55 45.67
C SER A 761 -4.50 44.31 44.84
N MET A 762 -4.14 44.33 43.55
CA MET A 762 -4.17 43.14 42.70
C MET A 762 -2.91 42.28 42.91
N ALA A 763 -3.02 40.96 42.85
CA ALA A 763 -1.85 40.08 42.92
C ALA A 763 -1.01 40.16 41.62
N GLU A 764 0.10 40.92 41.58
CA GLU A 764 0.94 41.13 40.39
C GLU A 764 1.28 39.82 39.65
N HIS A 765 1.07 39.81 38.33
CA HIS A 765 1.49 38.72 37.45
C HIS A 765 2.05 39.27 36.14
N ARG A 766 3.26 38.83 35.78
CA ARG A 766 4.00 39.26 34.58
C ARG A 766 3.54 38.61 33.25
N ALA A 767 2.43 37.87 33.22
CA ALA A 767 2.10 36.99 32.09
C ALA A 767 1.18 37.57 31.00
N GLU A 768 0.50 38.71 31.21
CA GLU A 768 -0.52 39.22 30.26
C GLU A 768 0.02 39.68 28.91
N HIS A 769 1.31 40.00 28.80
CA HIS A 769 1.87 40.47 27.54
C HIS A 769 2.10 39.36 26.51
N ASN A 770 1.89 38.08 26.83
CA ASN A 770 2.19 36.96 25.93
C ASN A 770 0.90 36.18 25.59
N GLY A 771 0.49 36.18 24.32
CA GLY A 771 -0.65 35.36 23.84
C GLY A 771 -0.35 33.86 23.88
N MET A 772 -1.37 33.03 23.63
CA MET A 772 -1.29 31.56 23.75
C MET A 772 -0.11 30.94 22.97
N THR A 773 0.25 31.51 21.82
CA THR A 773 1.36 31.10 20.93
C THR A 773 2.75 31.20 21.58
N ALA A 774 2.96 32.13 22.53
CA ALA A 774 4.29 32.47 23.03
C ALA A 774 4.74 31.64 24.26
N GLN A 775 3.89 30.76 24.79
CA GLN A 775 4.15 30.02 26.04
C GLN A 775 4.13 28.49 25.93
N ARG A 776 3.71 27.92 24.78
CA ARG A 776 3.85 26.48 24.45
C ARG A 776 5.32 26.07 24.13
N PHE A 777 6.32 26.92 24.36
CA PHE A 777 7.74 26.55 24.17
C PHE A 777 8.25 25.50 25.18
N ARG A 778 7.52 25.26 26.29
CA ARG A 778 7.90 24.22 27.27
C ARG A 778 7.74 22.78 26.77
N TYR A 779 7.21 22.55 25.56
CA TYR A 779 7.11 21.24 24.92
C TYR A 779 8.48 20.62 24.54
N PHE A 780 9.52 21.43 24.36
CA PHE A 780 10.87 20.96 23.98
C PHE A 780 11.92 21.40 25.01
N GLY A 781 12.16 20.56 26.03
CA GLY A 781 13.41 20.58 26.80
C GLY A 781 13.39 21.37 28.12
N LYS A 782 13.17 20.68 29.24
CA LYS A 782 13.75 21.06 30.55
C LYS A 782 15.19 20.55 30.58
N GLY A 783 16.19 21.41 30.70
CA GLY A 783 17.58 20.97 30.90
C GLY A 783 18.66 22.03 30.76
N PHE A 784 18.84 22.63 29.58
CA PHE A 784 20.07 23.41 29.31
C PHE A 784 19.87 24.93 29.28
N LEU A 785 18.73 25.42 28.80
CA LEU A 785 18.47 26.86 28.62
C LEU A 785 17.90 27.59 29.84
N GLN A 786 17.56 26.86 30.92
CA GLN A 786 17.01 27.46 32.15
C GLN A 786 18.08 28.14 33.00
N ARG A 787 19.37 27.86 32.78
CA ARG A 787 20.49 28.48 33.51
C ARG A 787 21.01 29.78 32.90
N LEU A 788 20.74 30.04 31.62
CA LEU A 788 21.39 31.17 30.94
C LEU A 788 20.54 32.44 30.83
N PHE A 789 19.22 32.37 31.04
CA PHE A 789 18.35 33.54 30.89
C PHE A 789 17.20 33.53 31.91
N LEU A 790 17.43 34.24 33.02
CA LEU A 790 16.45 34.70 34.03
C LEU A 790 15.96 33.66 35.05
N GLY A 791 16.31 33.91 36.31
CA GLY A 791 15.75 33.24 37.48
C GLY A 791 14.34 33.74 37.84
N ALA A 792 13.57 32.86 38.46
CA ALA A 792 12.57 33.13 39.49
C ALA A 792 11.84 31.82 39.85
N ASP A 793 11.62 31.66 41.14
CA ASP A 793 11.01 30.53 41.82
C ASP A 793 9.57 30.21 41.39
N PHE A 794 9.21 28.93 41.46
CA PHE A 794 7.82 28.47 41.44
C PHE A 794 7.26 28.58 42.86
N ASP A 795 6.71 29.73 43.22
CA ASP A 795 5.86 29.86 44.40
C ASP A 795 4.82 30.96 44.18
N GLU A 796 3.60 30.58 43.78
CA GLU A 796 2.44 31.48 43.72
C GLU A 796 1.39 30.98 44.72
N LYS A 797 1.65 31.23 46.00
CA LYS A 797 0.65 31.07 47.07
C LYS A 797 -0.36 32.22 47.02
N PHE A 798 -1.62 31.87 47.21
CA PHE A 798 -2.74 32.77 47.47
C PHE A 798 -2.36 33.95 48.38
N ILE A 799 -2.52 35.19 47.90
CA ILE A 799 -2.44 36.37 48.77
C ILE A 799 -3.85 36.69 49.26
N LYS A 800 -4.09 36.38 50.54
CA LYS A 800 -5.36 36.60 51.24
C LYS A 800 -5.76 38.09 51.12
N GLY A 801 -6.96 38.36 50.58
CA GLY A 801 -7.53 39.71 50.49
C GLY A 801 -7.44 40.43 49.14
N LYS A 802 -6.90 39.81 48.07
CA LYS A 802 -6.71 40.46 46.76
C LYS A 802 -7.72 40.04 45.70
N LEU A 803 -8.04 40.95 44.78
CA LEU A 803 -8.84 40.69 43.56
C LEU A 803 -8.02 39.87 42.55
N VAL A 804 -8.60 38.80 42.01
CA VAL A 804 -7.96 37.95 40.98
C VAL A 804 -8.75 38.02 39.68
N VAL A 805 -8.04 38.27 38.58
CA VAL A 805 -8.60 38.27 37.22
C VAL A 805 -7.83 37.27 36.37
N THR A 806 -8.54 36.32 35.77
CA THR A 806 -7.99 35.43 34.74
C THR A 806 -8.55 35.82 33.38
N ALA A 807 -7.72 35.90 32.34
CA ALA A 807 -8.14 36.31 31.01
C ALA A 807 -7.34 35.58 29.93
N ILE A 808 -8.01 34.78 29.11
CA ILE A 808 -7.46 34.11 27.92
C ILE A 808 -8.57 34.05 26.87
N GLY A 809 -8.24 34.39 25.61
CA GLY A 809 -9.25 34.43 24.56
C GLY A 809 -10.26 35.58 24.76
N PRO A 810 -11.52 35.38 24.36
CA PRO A 810 -12.61 36.33 24.56
C PRO A 810 -13.27 36.19 25.94
N THR A 811 -12.76 35.35 26.85
CA THR A 811 -13.34 35.14 28.18
C THR A 811 -12.38 35.52 29.30
N ALA A 812 -12.93 36.11 30.36
CA ALA A 812 -12.21 36.41 31.58
C ALA A 812 -13.09 36.17 32.81
N ASN A 813 -12.49 35.78 33.93
CA ASN A 813 -13.19 35.59 35.19
C ASN A 813 -12.63 36.53 36.26
N VAL A 814 -13.52 37.10 37.06
CA VAL A 814 -13.18 37.98 38.18
C VAL A 814 -13.57 37.33 39.50
N TYR A 815 -12.60 37.15 40.38
CA TYR A 815 -12.77 36.50 41.68
C TYR A 815 -12.54 37.51 42.80
N PHE A 816 -13.56 37.68 43.63
CA PHE A 816 -13.53 38.60 44.76
C PHE A 816 -13.06 37.91 46.04
N PRO A 817 -12.36 38.62 46.95
CA PRO A 817 -11.90 38.06 48.21
C PRO A 817 -13.03 37.81 49.21
N ARG A 818 -14.23 38.35 48.95
CA ARG A 818 -15.46 38.18 49.75
C ARG A 818 -16.66 37.92 48.84
N LYS A 819 -17.75 37.41 49.42
CA LYS A 819 -19.06 37.36 48.73
C LYS A 819 -19.62 38.78 48.57
N LEU A 820 -20.27 39.02 47.43
CA LEU A 820 -20.91 40.28 47.08
C LEU A 820 -22.42 40.18 47.26
N SER A 821 -23.06 41.25 47.72
CA SER A 821 -24.53 41.38 47.75
C SER A 821 -25.10 41.50 46.34
N CYS A 822 -26.40 41.26 46.15
CA CYS A 822 -27.05 41.40 44.85
C CYS A 822 -26.95 42.84 44.30
N GLN A 823 -27.05 43.85 45.17
CA GLN A 823 -26.92 45.26 44.79
C GLN A 823 -25.49 45.60 44.35
N GLU A 824 -24.48 45.06 45.05
CA GLU A 824 -23.07 45.23 44.68
C GLU A 824 -22.78 44.57 43.33
N LYS A 825 -23.25 43.33 43.11
CA LYS A 825 -23.08 42.61 41.84
C LYS A 825 -23.63 43.40 40.65
N GLU A 826 -24.84 43.94 40.78
CA GLU A 826 -25.47 44.72 39.71
C GLU A 826 -24.74 46.04 39.45
N SER A 827 -24.38 46.78 40.50
CA SER A 827 -23.62 48.03 40.39
C SER A 827 -22.27 47.80 39.70
N PHE A 828 -21.53 46.79 40.14
CA PHE A 828 -20.22 46.44 39.59
C PHE A 828 -20.29 45.96 38.15
N ALA A 829 -21.32 45.19 37.78
CA ALA A 829 -21.51 44.77 36.38
C ALA A 829 -21.74 45.97 35.45
N LYS A 830 -22.58 46.93 35.85
CA LYS A 830 -22.82 48.17 35.08
C LYS A 830 -21.55 48.99 34.91
N ARG A 831 -20.73 49.12 35.96
CA ARG A 831 -19.44 49.83 35.92
C ARG A 831 -18.43 49.13 35.01
N LEU A 832 -18.36 47.80 35.03
CA LEU A 832 -17.50 47.06 34.10
C LEU A 832 -17.86 47.28 32.62
N VAL A 833 -19.16 47.39 32.31
CA VAL A 833 -19.62 47.71 30.95
C VAL A 833 -19.30 49.17 30.59
N ALA A 834 -19.57 50.12 31.48
CA ALA A 834 -19.44 51.55 31.21
C ALA A 834 -17.98 52.06 31.26
N GLU A 835 -17.26 51.76 32.33
CA GLU A 835 -15.91 52.29 32.61
C GLU A 835 -14.82 51.38 32.00
N ALA A 836 -14.95 50.06 32.16
CA ALA A 836 -14.02 49.08 31.59
C ALA A 836 -14.40 48.63 30.16
N HIS A 837 -15.46 49.17 29.57
CA HIS A 837 -15.83 48.91 28.17
C HIS A 837 -15.94 47.41 27.82
N ILE A 838 -16.33 46.58 28.79
CA ILE A 838 -16.53 45.14 28.59
C ILE A 838 -17.80 44.92 27.76
N PRO A 839 -17.74 44.19 26.63
CA PRO A 839 -18.91 44.00 25.77
C PRO A 839 -20.08 43.30 26.45
N LEU A 840 -19.80 42.24 27.21
CA LEU A 840 -20.79 41.42 27.91
C LEU A 840 -20.23 40.99 29.27
N VAL A 841 -20.99 41.24 30.34
CA VAL A 841 -20.68 40.81 31.71
C VAL A 841 -21.78 39.88 32.18
N LEU A 842 -21.42 38.69 32.63
CA LEU A 842 -22.35 37.64 33.06
C LEU A 842 -22.20 37.40 34.56
N VAL A 843 -23.31 37.40 35.27
CA VAL A 843 -23.37 37.25 36.73
C VAL A 843 -24.31 36.11 37.10
N PRO A 844 -23.84 35.08 37.85
CA PRO A 844 -24.71 33.99 38.29
C PRO A 844 -25.77 34.51 39.27
N ALA A 845 -27.04 34.25 38.94
CA ALA A 845 -28.24 34.57 39.73
C ALA A 845 -28.90 33.29 40.30
N GLU A 846 -29.82 33.43 41.25
CA GLU A 846 -30.55 32.27 41.80
C GLU A 846 -31.45 31.60 40.74
N GLY A 847 -31.78 30.32 40.93
CA GLY A 847 -32.73 29.62 40.02
C GLY A 847 -32.17 29.11 38.69
N LYS A 848 -30.84 28.97 38.54
CA LYS A 848 -30.16 28.62 37.27
C LYS A 848 -30.37 29.68 36.18
N HIS A 849 -30.39 30.95 36.57
CA HIS A 849 -30.40 32.08 35.64
C HIS A 849 -29.07 32.82 35.69
N VAL A 850 -28.80 33.63 34.67
CA VAL A 850 -27.62 34.50 34.63
C VAL A 850 -28.06 35.89 34.20
N ASP A 851 -27.76 36.88 35.03
CA ASP A 851 -27.91 38.29 34.68
C ASP A 851 -26.80 38.67 33.69
N ALA A 852 -27.19 39.11 32.50
CA ALA A 852 -26.31 39.56 31.43
C ALA A 852 -26.36 41.10 31.31
N PHE A 853 -25.20 41.74 31.36
CA PHE A 853 -25.07 43.19 31.25
C PHE A 853 -24.26 43.53 29.99
N ASN A 854 -24.83 44.37 29.14
CA ASN A 854 -24.15 44.94 27.98
C ASN A 854 -24.49 46.44 27.86
N ARG A 855 -24.07 47.11 26.78
CA ARG A 855 -24.34 48.55 26.58
C ARG A 855 -25.82 48.92 26.41
N GLN A 856 -26.67 47.96 26.04
CA GLN A 856 -28.12 48.17 25.86
C GLN A 856 -28.88 48.04 27.19
N GLY A 857 -28.31 47.40 28.21
CA GLY A 857 -28.94 47.28 29.52
C GLY A 857 -28.64 45.96 30.25
N LYS A 858 -29.53 45.62 31.19
CA LYS A 858 -29.57 44.36 31.93
C LYS A 858 -30.58 43.42 31.26
N PHE A 859 -30.20 42.17 31.09
CA PHE A 859 -30.97 41.10 30.47
C PHE A 859 -30.87 39.83 31.34
N SER A 860 -31.83 38.91 31.22
CA SER A 860 -31.84 37.61 31.90
C SER A 860 -31.66 36.48 30.91
N LEU A 861 -30.74 35.54 31.17
CA LEU A 861 -30.64 34.29 30.43
C LEU A 861 -31.33 33.16 31.21
N PRO A 862 -32.22 32.37 30.56
CA PRO A 862 -32.34 32.20 29.10
C PRO A 862 -33.33 33.12 28.36
N GLU A 863 -34.15 33.93 29.03
CA GLU A 863 -35.30 34.65 28.44
C GLU A 863 -34.90 35.62 27.31
N ASP A 864 -33.83 36.37 27.52
CA ASP A 864 -33.33 37.42 26.62
C ASP A 864 -32.17 36.95 25.71
N ALA A 865 -32.03 35.64 25.53
CA ALA A 865 -30.89 35.04 24.84
C ALA A 865 -30.65 35.59 23.43
N ARG A 866 -31.72 35.76 22.63
CA ARG A 866 -31.61 36.30 21.26
C ARG A 866 -31.08 37.73 21.25
N THR A 867 -31.44 38.54 22.23
CA THR A 867 -30.96 39.93 22.35
C THR A 867 -29.49 39.98 22.76
N VAL A 868 -29.05 39.08 23.65
CA VAL A 868 -27.67 39.06 24.16
C VAL A 868 -26.69 38.40 23.18
N LEU A 869 -27.09 37.30 22.56
CA LEU A 869 -26.21 36.46 21.73
C LEU A 869 -26.42 36.66 20.22
N GLY A 870 -27.50 37.34 19.80
CA GLY A 870 -27.89 37.51 18.40
C GLY A 870 -28.48 36.24 17.78
N ASP A 871 -28.48 36.18 16.45
CA ASP A 871 -28.98 35.04 15.67
C ASP A 871 -27.96 33.88 15.61
N HIS A 872 -27.60 33.35 16.78
CA HIS A 872 -26.67 32.23 16.89
C HIS A 872 -27.34 30.91 16.41
N PRO A 873 -26.70 30.08 15.55
CA PRO A 873 -27.32 28.87 14.99
C PRO A 873 -27.66 27.81 16.05
N TYR A 874 -26.99 27.85 17.19
CA TYR A 874 -27.21 26.97 18.34
C TYR A 874 -27.70 27.73 19.58
N LEU A 875 -28.52 28.76 19.41
CA LEU A 875 -28.90 29.73 20.46
C LEU A 875 -29.30 29.08 21.79
N GLU A 876 -30.23 28.13 21.79
CA GLU A 876 -30.68 27.45 23.01
C GLU A 876 -29.55 26.66 23.69
N LYS A 877 -28.72 25.97 22.90
CA LYS A 877 -27.61 25.15 23.40
C LYS A 877 -26.50 26.01 24.00
N VAL A 878 -26.10 27.08 23.31
CA VAL A 878 -25.09 28.03 23.81
C VAL A 878 -25.57 28.75 25.05
N THR A 879 -26.82 29.19 25.08
CA THR A 879 -27.41 29.86 26.25
C THR A 879 -27.37 28.97 27.48
N LYS A 880 -27.83 27.72 27.34
CA LYS A 880 -27.80 26.73 28.42
C LYS A 880 -26.37 26.47 28.91
N ASP A 881 -25.43 26.30 27.99
CA ASP A 881 -24.05 26.00 28.35
C ASP A 881 -23.37 27.21 28.99
N LEU A 882 -23.67 28.43 28.54
CA LEU A 882 -23.16 29.67 29.12
C LEU A 882 -23.64 29.87 30.56
N ILE A 883 -24.93 29.61 30.82
CA ILE A 883 -25.48 29.59 32.18
C ILE A 883 -24.71 28.60 33.06
N GLN A 884 -24.50 27.38 32.58
CA GLN A 884 -23.76 26.36 33.34
C GLN A 884 -22.31 26.75 33.61
N VAL A 885 -21.62 27.37 32.64
CA VAL A 885 -20.26 27.89 32.82
C VAL A 885 -20.19 28.95 33.92
N CYS A 886 -21.13 29.90 33.95
CA CYS A 886 -21.18 30.93 35.00
C CYS A 886 -21.49 30.35 36.39
N HIS A 887 -22.17 29.22 36.45
CA HIS A 887 -22.49 28.49 37.69
C HIS A 887 -21.46 27.40 38.05
N HIS A 888 -20.39 27.26 37.28
CA HIS A 888 -19.37 26.26 37.54
C HIS A 888 -18.66 26.55 38.88
N PRO A 889 -18.30 25.53 39.70
CA PRO A 889 -17.72 25.74 41.03
C PRO A 889 -16.44 26.59 41.07
N ASP A 890 -15.64 26.52 40.01
CA ASP A 890 -14.41 27.31 39.83
C ASP A 890 -14.58 28.56 38.94
N ALA A 891 -15.82 28.94 38.60
CA ALA A 891 -16.10 30.18 37.88
C ALA A 891 -15.90 31.42 38.77
N GLY A 892 -15.61 32.56 38.12
CA GLY A 892 -15.53 33.83 38.82
C GLY A 892 -16.90 34.30 39.34
N SER A 893 -16.89 35.28 40.24
CA SER A 893 -18.10 36.01 40.61
C SER A 893 -18.70 36.78 39.42
N PHE A 894 -17.85 37.13 38.44
CA PHE A 894 -18.25 37.64 37.14
C PHE A 894 -17.50 36.87 36.05
N THR A 895 -18.22 36.52 34.99
CA THR A 895 -17.64 36.04 33.74
C THR A 895 -17.75 37.16 32.70
N LEU A 896 -16.62 37.70 32.28
CA LEU A 896 -16.52 38.71 31.24
C LEU A 896 -16.40 38.02 29.89
N CYS A 897 -17.13 38.53 28.90
CA CYS A 897 -17.13 38.01 27.55
C CYS A 897 -16.91 39.15 26.54
N GLY A 898 -16.00 38.93 25.60
CA GLY A 898 -15.71 39.83 24.50
C GLY A 898 -16.69 39.72 23.33
N TRP A 899 -17.70 38.83 23.42
CA TRP A 899 -18.67 38.60 22.36
C TRP A 899 -19.48 39.86 22.02
N ARG A 900 -19.69 40.08 20.72
CA ARG A 900 -20.54 41.14 20.18
C ARG A 900 -21.35 40.58 19.02
N PRO A 901 -22.69 40.49 19.10
CA PRO A 901 -23.48 39.87 18.04
C PRO A 901 -23.38 40.60 16.70
N ASP A 902 -23.32 41.94 16.72
CA ASP A 902 -23.34 42.77 15.50
C ASP A 902 -21.96 43.31 15.08
N ALA A 903 -20.86 42.80 15.65
CA ALA A 903 -19.53 43.31 15.38
C ALA A 903 -18.43 42.27 15.68
N LYS A 904 -17.19 42.56 15.28
CA LYS A 904 -16.05 41.73 15.69
C LYS A 904 -15.91 41.70 17.21
N SER A 905 -15.84 40.49 17.75
CA SER A 905 -15.61 40.21 19.16
C SER A 905 -14.24 40.70 19.61
N TYR A 906 -14.11 40.92 20.91
CA TYR A 906 -12.85 41.25 21.54
C TYR A 906 -12.17 40.00 22.08
N SER A 907 -10.86 39.93 21.86
CA SER A 907 -10.00 39.07 22.66
C SER A 907 -9.26 39.91 23.69
N PHE A 908 -9.22 39.44 24.93
CA PHE A 908 -8.55 40.15 26.02
C PHE A 908 -7.02 40.12 25.86
N PRO A 909 -6.38 39.01 25.45
CA PRO A 909 -5.00 38.99 24.99
C PRO A 909 -4.73 39.70 23.64
N ILE A 910 -3.44 39.76 23.25
CA ILE A 910 -3.02 40.26 21.95
C ILE A 910 -3.00 39.11 20.93
N GLU A 911 -4.11 38.92 20.24
CA GLU A 911 -4.32 37.92 19.19
C GLU A 911 -5.30 38.44 18.12
N ASN A 912 -5.32 37.78 16.96
CA ASN A 912 -6.19 38.10 15.83
C ASN A 912 -7.26 37.01 15.58
N GLY A 913 -7.02 35.80 16.09
CA GLY A 913 -8.01 34.73 16.21
C GLY A 913 -8.19 34.36 17.68
N SER A 914 -9.41 34.05 18.11
CA SER A 914 -9.67 33.57 19.47
C SER A 914 -10.75 32.49 19.50
N HIS A 915 -10.74 31.71 20.59
CA HIS A 915 -11.75 30.70 20.91
C HIS A 915 -12.04 30.73 22.42
N ALA A 916 -12.94 29.88 22.93
CA ALA A 916 -13.45 29.77 24.31
C ALA A 916 -14.62 30.70 24.68
N GLY A 917 -15.17 31.44 23.72
CA GLY A 917 -16.37 32.26 23.80
C GLY A 917 -17.58 31.66 23.02
N PRO A 918 -18.73 32.35 23.06
CA PRO A 918 -19.97 31.92 22.41
C PRO A 918 -19.99 32.26 20.90
N GLY A 919 -18.83 32.46 20.27
CA GLY A 919 -18.76 32.86 18.87
C GLY A 919 -19.33 31.81 17.92
N ILE A 920 -19.87 32.28 16.80
CA ILE A 920 -20.50 31.42 15.80
C ILE A 920 -19.47 30.48 15.19
N GLU A 921 -18.28 30.97 14.84
CA GLU A 921 -17.21 30.11 14.33
C GLU A 921 -16.61 29.24 15.45
N GLU A 922 -16.50 29.78 16.67
CA GLU A 922 -15.92 29.09 17.82
C GLU A 922 -16.69 27.82 18.18
N THR A 923 -18.02 27.88 18.15
CA THR A 923 -18.91 26.77 18.51
C THR A 923 -19.31 25.88 17.34
N ASN A 924 -19.02 26.30 16.09
CA ASN A 924 -19.38 25.57 14.86
C ASN A 924 -18.18 24.83 14.26
N ALA A 925 -17.74 23.80 14.96
CA ALA A 925 -16.74 22.86 14.49
C ALA A 925 -17.36 21.79 13.57
N PHE A 926 -16.59 20.75 13.24
CA PHE A 926 -17.06 19.68 12.36
C PHE A 926 -16.66 18.28 12.85
N ALA A 927 -17.43 17.28 12.44
CA ALA A 927 -17.07 15.87 12.51
C ALA A 927 -17.18 15.23 11.11
N LEU A 928 -16.13 14.55 10.69
CA LEU A 928 -16.01 13.87 9.41
C LEU A 928 -15.82 12.37 9.69
N VAL A 929 -16.91 11.62 9.55
CA VAL A 929 -16.98 10.18 9.88
C VAL A 929 -17.51 9.36 8.70
N PRO A 930 -17.21 8.05 8.62
CA PRO A 930 -17.83 7.18 7.62
C PRO A 930 -19.36 7.12 7.76
N ALA A 931 -20.07 6.95 6.64
CA ALA A 931 -21.53 6.92 6.60
C ALA A 931 -22.14 5.75 7.39
N ASP A 932 -21.40 4.65 7.59
CA ASP A 932 -21.82 3.52 8.42
C ASP A 932 -21.86 3.84 9.93
N ILE A 933 -21.25 4.95 10.35
CA ILE A 933 -21.24 5.39 11.75
C ILE A 933 -22.43 6.30 12.04
N HIS A 934 -23.33 5.79 12.88
CA HIS A 934 -24.55 6.48 13.26
C HIS A 934 -24.26 7.41 14.44
N LEU A 935 -24.13 8.71 14.15
CA LEU A 935 -23.92 9.76 15.17
C LEU A 935 -25.24 10.34 15.71
N ASN A 936 -26.41 10.08 15.11
CA ASN A 936 -27.70 10.58 15.62
C ASN A 936 -28.94 9.83 15.12
N HIS A 937 -30.05 9.94 15.86
CA HIS A 937 -31.40 9.42 15.52
C HIS A 937 -32.48 10.52 15.36
N SER A 938 -32.18 11.79 15.63
CA SER A 938 -33.12 12.90 15.39
C SER A 938 -32.64 13.77 14.25
N GLU A 939 -33.49 14.00 13.25
CA GLU A 939 -33.25 14.81 12.05
C GLU A 939 -32.98 16.32 12.30
N GLN A 940 -32.68 16.74 13.54
CA GLN A 940 -32.55 18.15 13.93
C GLN A 940 -31.14 18.53 14.45
N GLU A 941 -30.31 18.89 13.46
CA GLU A 941 -29.37 20.04 13.38
C GLU A 941 -27.91 20.05 13.89
N CYS A 942 -27.39 19.19 14.77
CA CYS A 942 -25.92 19.10 14.98
C CYS A 942 -25.47 17.86 15.77
N VAL A 943 -24.21 17.43 15.59
CA VAL A 943 -23.55 16.40 16.41
C VAL A 943 -23.01 17.03 17.71
N LEU A 944 -23.14 16.33 18.84
CA LEU A 944 -22.59 16.74 20.14
C LEU A 944 -21.40 15.86 20.54
N THR A 945 -20.57 16.34 21.48
CA THR A 945 -19.35 15.63 21.90
C THR A 945 -19.66 14.25 22.50
N LYS A 946 -20.72 14.16 23.31
CA LYS A 946 -21.24 12.89 23.83
C LYS A 946 -21.62 11.89 22.72
N ASP A 947 -22.02 12.35 21.54
CA ASP A 947 -22.47 11.46 20.46
C ASP A 947 -21.25 10.79 19.78
N ILE A 948 -20.20 11.57 19.53
CA ILE A 948 -18.89 11.04 19.08
C ILE A 948 -18.34 10.04 20.10
N ARG A 949 -18.39 10.38 21.40
CA ARG A 949 -17.96 9.48 22.49
C ARG A 949 -18.73 8.15 22.48
N ARG A 950 -20.07 8.21 22.45
CA ARG A 950 -20.93 7.01 22.45
C ARG A 950 -20.68 6.16 21.21
N ALA A 951 -20.54 6.78 20.04
CA ALA A 951 -20.23 6.08 18.81
C ALA A 951 -18.86 5.38 18.91
N ALA A 952 -17.84 6.06 19.43
CA ALA A 952 -16.50 5.50 19.61
C ALA A 952 -16.51 4.30 20.59
N LEU A 953 -17.21 4.42 21.72
CA LEU A 953 -17.35 3.32 22.68
C LEU A 953 -18.10 2.11 22.09
N ARG A 954 -19.16 2.34 21.31
CA ARG A 954 -19.88 1.29 20.58
C ARG A 954 -19.00 0.61 19.53
N HIS A 955 -18.25 1.39 18.75
CA HIS A 955 -17.31 0.87 17.73
C HIS A 955 -16.23 -0.01 18.35
N LEU A 956 -15.73 0.36 19.53
CA LEU A 956 -14.75 -0.42 20.29
C LEU A 956 -15.36 -1.62 21.04
N GLY A 957 -16.68 -1.82 20.98
CA GLY A 957 -17.39 -2.90 21.69
C GLY A 957 -17.50 -2.70 23.21
N ARG A 958 -17.28 -1.46 23.70
CA ARG A 958 -17.34 -1.11 25.13
C ARG A 958 -18.74 -0.69 25.58
N MET A 959 -19.67 -0.49 24.65
CA MET A 959 -21.09 -0.21 24.91
C MET A 959 -21.97 -1.07 24.01
N SER A 960 -23.10 -1.54 24.52
CA SER A 960 -24.10 -2.28 23.74
C SER A 960 -24.74 -1.40 22.66
N LYS A 961 -25.07 -2.02 21.51
CA LYS A 961 -25.91 -1.39 20.50
C LYS A 961 -27.36 -1.42 21.01
N ASN A 962 -28.03 -0.26 21.06
CA ASN A 962 -29.48 -0.24 21.30
C ASN A 962 -30.16 -0.80 20.05
N LYS A 963 -31.20 -1.63 20.21
CA LYS A 963 -32.05 -2.05 19.09
C LYS A 963 -32.64 -0.80 18.43
N ILE A 964 -32.32 -0.55 17.17
CA ILE A 964 -33.00 0.48 16.39
C ILE A 964 -34.38 -0.08 16.08
N VAL A 965 -35.41 0.57 16.61
CA VAL A 965 -36.77 0.41 16.10
C VAL A 965 -36.80 1.22 14.81
N VAL A 966 -36.79 0.53 13.67
CA VAL A 966 -36.95 1.18 12.37
C VAL A 966 -38.40 1.60 12.26
N ASP A 967 -38.64 2.91 12.28
CA ASP A 967 -39.93 3.49 11.91
C ASP A 967 -40.15 3.22 10.41
N PRO A 968 -41.22 2.52 9.99
CA PRO A 968 -41.47 2.18 8.60
C PRO A 968 -41.89 3.42 7.81
N LEU A 969 -40.94 4.33 7.56
CA LEU A 969 -41.14 5.39 6.59
C LEU A 969 -41.33 4.75 5.21
N GLN A 970 -42.54 4.89 4.68
CA GLN A 970 -42.96 4.47 3.33
C GLN A 970 -42.03 5.09 2.28
N LYS A 971 -40.94 4.40 1.95
CA LYS A 971 -40.10 4.76 0.80
C LYS A 971 -40.71 4.18 -0.46
N ASN A 972 -40.88 5.02 -1.48
CA ASN A 972 -41.23 4.58 -2.84
C ASN A 972 -40.03 4.00 -3.61
N ILE A 973 -38.82 4.21 -3.10
CA ILE A 973 -37.56 3.73 -3.68
C ILE A 973 -36.95 2.70 -2.75
N ILE A 974 -36.65 1.52 -3.29
CA ILE A 974 -36.02 0.41 -2.57
C ILE A 974 -34.60 0.25 -3.10
N ARG A 975 -33.63 0.12 -2.19
CA ARG A 975 -32.22 -0.09 -2.53
C ARG A 975 -31.85 -1.57 -2.42
N ILE A 976 -31.36 -2.14 -3.52
CA ILE A 976 -30.95 -3.54 -3.60
C ILE A 976 -29.46 -3.62 -3.89
N MET A 977 -28.76 -4.53 -3.21
CA MET A 977 -27.35 -4.81 -3.44
C MET A 977 -27.16 -6.30 -3.76
N THR A 978 -26.34 -6.62 -4.77
CA THR A 978 -25.74 -7.96 -4.92
C THR A 978 -24.24 -7.88 -4.69
N TYR A 979 -23.69 -8.84 -3.95
CA TYR A 979 -22.28 -8.83 -3.59
C TYR A 979 -21.72 -10.23 -3.31
N ASN A 980 -20.79 -10.70 -4.16
CA ASN A 980 -19.98 -11.87 -3.87
C ASN A 980 -18.90 -11.50 -2.84
N VAL A 981 -18.93 -12.13 -1.67
CA VAL A 981 -18.08 -11.76 -0.53
C VAL A 981 -16.84 -12.62 -0.39
N HIS A 982 -16.67 -13.64 -1.25
CA HIS A 982 -15.53 -14.55 -1.27
C HIS A 982 -15.15 -15.09 0.12
N SER A 983 -16.12 -15.68 0.83
CA SER A 983 -15.97 -16.18 2.21
C SER A 983 -15.45 -15.12 3.19
N CYS A 984 -15.79 -13.85 2.95
CA CYS A 984 -15.32 -12.67 3.66
C CYS A 984 -13.79 -12.51 3.69
N VAL A 985 -13.08 -13.13 2.73
CA VAL A 985 -11.63 -13.04 2.57
C VAL A 985 -11.30 -11.79 1.76
N GLY A 986 -10.75 -10.77 2.42
CA GLY A 986 -10.32 -9.56 1.73
C GLY A 986 -9.10 -9.79 0.84
N MET A 987 -8.82 -8.80 -0.01
CA MET A 987 -7.61 -8.75 -0.86
C MET A 987 -6.29 -8.66 -0.06
N ASP A 988 -6.36 -8.52 1.26
CA ASP A 988 -5.25 -8.68 2.20
C ASP A 988 -5.13 -10.11 2.77
N GLY A 989 -5.96 -11.05 2.31
CA GLY A 989 -6.01 -12.44 2.74
C GLY A 989 -6.57 -12.64 4.16
N LYS A 990 -7.32 -11.67 4.69
CA LYS A 990 -7.92 -11.74 6.02
C LYS A 990 -9.42 -12.01 5.94
N ILE A 991 -9.90 -12.85 6.86
CA ILE A 991 -11.32 -13.17 7.00
C ILE A 991 -11.92 -12.22 8.05
N ILE A 992 -12.71 -11.23 7.61
CA ILE A 992 -13.34 -10.24 8.50
C ILE A 992 -14.79 -9.97 8.03
N PRO A 993 -15.78 -10.73 8.50
CA PRO A 993 -17.19 -10.53 8.12
C PRO A 993 -17.72 -9.13 8.47
N GLU A 994 -17.26 -8.53 9.56
CA GLU A 994 -17.61 -7.15 9.92
C GLU A 994 -17.12 -6.14 8.89
N ARG A 995 -16.03 -6.42 8.15
CA ARG A 995 -15.56 -5.56 7.06
C ARG A 995 -16.56 -5.56 5.91
N ILE A 996 -17.11 -6.73 5.58
CA ILE A 996 -18.16 -6.87 4.57
C ILE A 996 -19.42 -6.11 5.03
N ALA A 997 -19.84 -6.31 6.28
CA ALA A 997 -20.97 -5.56 6.84
C ALA A 997 -20.77 -4.05 6.79
N ARG A 998 -19.55 -3.54 7.04
CA ARG A 998 -19.23 -2.11 6.90
C ARG A 998 -19.32 -1.63 5.45
N VAL A 999 -18.83 -2.41 4.49
CA VAL A 999 -18.99 -2.09 3.06
C VAL A 999 -20.47 -1.97 2.73
N ILE A 1000 -21.28 -2.98 3.09
CA ILE A 1000 -22.72 -2.99 2.85
C ILE A 1000 -23.39 -1.77 3.51
N GLY A 1001 -23.09 -1.51 4.79
CA GLY A 1001 -23.66 -0.41 5.57
C GLY A 1001 -23.42 0.98 4.96
N ARG A 1002 -22.28 1.21 4.29
CA ARG A 1002 -21.96 2.50 3.62
C ARG A 1002 -22.85 2.84 2.43
N TYR A 1003 -23.46 1.84 1.83
CA TYR A 1003 -24.40 2.02 0.71
C TYR A 1003 -25.87 2.00 1.17
N GLU A 1004 -26.12 1.72 2.46
CA GLU A 1004 -27.45 1.68 3.09
C GLU A 1004 -28.52 0.93 2.26
N PRO A 1005 -28.25 -0.31 1.79
CA PRO A 1005 -29.25 -1.09 1.06
C PRO A 1005 -30.38 -1.56 1.98
N ASP A 1006 -31.58 -1.70 1.41
CA ASP A 1006 -32.74 -2.25 2.10
C ASP A 1006 -32.80 -3.78 1.96
N ILE A 1007 -32.27 -4.31 0.84
CA ILE A 1007 -32.19 -5.73 0.50
C ILE A 1007 -30.77 -6.05 0.01
N VAL A 1008 -30.18 -7.16 0.48
CA VAL A 1008 -28.83 -7.59 0.08
C VAL A 1008 -28.83 -9.07 -0.29
N ALA A 1009 -28.37 -9.37 -1.49
CA ALA A 1009 -28.09 -10.71 -1.99
C ALA A 1009 -26.58 -10.98 -1.87
N LEU A 1010 -26.20 -11.93 -1.01
CA LEU A 1010 -24.81 -12.31 -0.75
C LEU A 1010 -24.51 -13.69 -1.33
N GLN A 1011 -23.32 -13.83 -1.91
CA GLN A 1011 -22.81 -15.11 -2.43
C GLN A 1011 -21.49 -15.49 -1.75
N GLU A 1012 -21.21 -16.80 -1.70
CA GLU A 1012 -19.98 -17.38 -1.16
C GLU A 1012 -19.74 -17.21 0.36
N LEU A 1013 -20.77 -17.37 1.19
CA LEU A 1013 -20.65 -17.30 2.64
C LEU A 1013 -20.25 -18.65 3.25
N ASP A 1014 -19.33 -18.64 4.21
CA ASP A 1014 -19.01 -19.78 5.07
C ASP A 1014 -19.81 -19.72 6.38
N VAL A 1015 -20.33 -20.87 6.82
CA VAL A 1015 -20.95 -21.05 8.15
C VAL A 1015 -20.32 -22.29 8.79
N SER A 1016 -19.74 -22.13 9.98
CA SER A 1016 -19.11 -23.21 10.77
C SER A 1016 -17.96 -23.98 10.09
N ARG A 1017 -17.41 -23.47 8.98
CA ARG A 1017 -16.26 -24.04 8.26
C ARG A 1017 -14.94 -23.93 9.03
N LYS A 1018 -14.16 -25.01 9.16
CA LYS A 1018 -12.81 -24.99 9.78
C LYS A 1018 -11.86 -24.02 9.08
N ARG A 1019 -11.94 -23.89 7.75
CA ARG A 1019 -11.08 -22.97 6.97
C ARG A 1019 -11.25 -21.49 7.36
N THR A 1020 -12.41 -21.12 7.88
CA THR A 1020 -12.72 -19.77 8.37
C THR A 1020 -12.81 -19.67 9.90
N GLY A 1021 -12.37 -20.72 10.61
CA GLY A 1021 -12.33 -20.74 12.07
C GLY A 1021 -13.69 -21.00 12.73
N GLY A 1022 -14.66 -21.59 12.00
CA GLY A 1022 -15.96 -21.97 12.54
C GLY A 1022 -16.95 -20.82 12.71
N VAL A 1023 -16.72 -19.70 12.00
CA VAL A 1023 -17.53 -18.48 12.15
C VAL A 1023 -18.78 -18.54 11.27
N ASP A 1024 -19.93 -18.14 11.82
CA ASP A 1024 -21.15 -17.91 11.05
C ASP A 1024 -21.12 -16.51 10.42
N GLN A 1025 -20.71 -16.45 9.15
CA GLN A 1025 -20.53 -15.17 8.44
C GLN A 1025 -21.86 -14.48 8.14
N ALA A 1026 -22.90 -15.26 7.78
CA ALA A 1026 -24.22 -14.74 7.48
C ALA A 1026 -24.83 -14.05 8.71
N TYR A 1027 -24.78 -14.71 9.86
CA TYR A 1027 -25.26 -14.16 11.13
C TYR A 1027 -24.50 -12.90 11.55
N ILE A 1028 -23.16 -12.89 11.45
CA ILE A 1028 -22.37 -11.70 11.86
C ILE A 1028 -22.72 -10.50 10.98
N ILE A 1029 -22.82 -10.69 9.67
CA ILE A 1029 -23.16 -9.61 8.75
C ILE A 1029 -24.58 -9.08 9.03
N ALA A 1030 -25.56 -9.98 9.13
CA ALA A 1030 -26.95 -9.63 9.43
C ALA A 1030 -27.09 -8.90 10.78
N LYS A 1031 -26.42 -9.40 11.82
CA LYS A 1031 -26.38 -8.77 13.15
C LYS A 1031 -25.73 -7.39 13.13
N HIS A 1032 -24.69 -7.20 12.34
CA HIS A 1032 -24.00 -5.91 12.26
C HIS A 1032 -24.85 -4.85 11.54
N LEU A 1033 -25.58 -5.27 10.50
CA LEU A 1033 -26.48 -4.45 9.69
C LEU A 1033 -27.88 -4.28 10.29
N GLU A 1034 -28.21 -5.05 11.33
CA GLU A 1034 -29.54 -5.10 11.95
C GLU A 1034 -30.64 -5.51 10.93
N MET A 1035 -30.33 -6.51 10.10
CA MET A 1035 -31.23 -7.05 9.07
C MET A 1035 -31.67 -8.47 9.41
N MET A 1036 -32.87 -8.84 8.97
CA MET A 1036 -33.27 -10.25 8.91
C MET A 1036 -32.50 -10.95 7.80
N TYR A 1037 -32.32 -12.27 7.90
CA TYR A 1037 -31.62 -13.03 6.86
C TYR A 1037 -32.16 -14.44 6.70
N HIS A 1038 -32.05 -14.96 5.48
CA HIS A 1038 -32.14 -16.39 5.17
C HIS A 1038 -30.84 -16.82 4.50
N PHE A 1039 -30.26 -17.93 4.96
CA PHE A 1039 -29.06 -18.54 4.39
C PHE A 1039 -29.39 -19.93 3.86
N HIS A 1040 -28.82 -20.28 2.71
CA HIS A 1040 -28.95 -21.61 2.12
C HIS A 1040 -27.56 -22.20 1.82
N PRO A 1041 -27.20 -23.34 2.43
CA PRO A 1041 -25.96 -24.04 2.11
C PRO A 1041 -26.09 -24.79 0.77
N SER A 1042 -25.23 -24.47 -0.19
CA SER A 1042 -25.02 -25.27 -1.40
C SER A 1042 -24.05 -26.43 -1.17
N ILE A 1043 -23.23 -26.35 -0.10
CA ILE A 1043 -22.38 -27.44 0.38
C ILE A 1043 -22.67 -27.66 1.86
N CYS A 1044 -22.91 -28.89 2.26
CA CYS A 1044 -22.97 -29.32 3.65
C CYS A 1044 -22.03 -30.51 3.86
N LEU A 1045 -20.97 -30.35 4.65
CA LEU A 1045 -20.02 -31.39 5.03
C LEU A 1045 -19.95 -31.45 6.55
N GLU A 1046 -20.60 -32.44 7.16
CA GLU A 1046 -20.80 -32.51 8.62
C GLU A 1046 -21.48 -31.24 9.15
N GLU A 1047 -20.79 -30.45 9.98
CA GLU A 1047 -21.25 -29.17 10.53
C GLU A 1047 -20.81 -27.96 9.67
N GLU A 1048 -19.99 -28.17 8.62
CA GLU A 1048 -19.49 -27.11 7.75
C GLU A 1048 -20.45 -26.80 6.60
N GLN A 1049 -20.81 -25.53 6.44
CA GLN A 1049 -21.75 -25.05 5.43
C GLN A 1049 -21.14 -23.95 4.55
N TYR A 1050 -21.50 -23.93 3.27
CA TYR A 1050 -21.12 -22.87 2.32
C TYR A 1050 -22.25 -22.59 1.33
N GLY A 1051 -22.59 -21.33 1.09
CA GLY A 1051 -23.66 -20.97 0.16
C GLY A 1051 -24.04 -19.49 0.14
N ASP A 1052 -25.31 -19.21 -0.14
CA ASP A 1052 -25.82 -17.88 -0.46
C ASP A 1052 -26.81 -17.39 0.59
N ALA A 1053 -26.96 -16.07 0.73
CA ALA A 1053 -27.93 -15.47 1.66
C ALA A 1053 -28.71 -14.31 1.04
N ILE A 1054 -29.92 -14.07 1.55
CA ILE A 1054 -30.69 -12.84 1.33
C ILE A 1054 -30.89 -12.18 2.69
N LEU A 1055 -30.53 -10.90 2.79
CA LEU A 1055 -30.75 -10.05 3.95
C LEU A 1055 -31.77 -8.97 3.61
N SER A 1056 -32.65 -8.63 4.55
CA SER A 1056 -33.70 -7.63 4.36
C SER A 1056 -33.99 -6.84 5.63
N ARG A 1057 -34.24 -5.54 5.49
CA ARG A 1057 -34.83 -4.70 6.56
C ARG A 1057 -36.33 -4.94 6.72
N TYR A 1058 -36.98 -5.41 5.66
CA TYR A 1058 -38.41 -5.71 5.61
C TYR A 1058 -38.69 -7.18 5.90
N PRO A 1059 -39.87 -7.52 6.46
CA PRO A 1059 -40.31 -8.90 6.62
C PRO A 1059 -40.18 -9.67 5.31
N MET A 1060 -39.66 -10.89 5.39
CA MET A 1060 -39.50 -11.74 4.23
C MET A 1060 -39.89 -13.19 4.53
N GLN A 1061 -40.38 -13.86 3.50
CA GLN A 1061 -40.75 -15.27 3.54
C GLN A 1061 -39.88 -16.04 2.55
N LEU A 1062 -39.16 -17.05 3.04
CA LEU A 1062 -38.46 -18.00 2.19
C LEU A 1062 -39.48 -18.84 1.41
N ILE A 1063 -39.41 -18.79 0.08
CA ILE A 1063 -40.27 -19.60 -0.79
C ILE A 1063 -39.57 -20.89 -1.19
N LYS A 1064 -38.31 -20.78 -1.61
CA LYS A 1064 -37.54 -21.93 -2.09
C LYS A 1064 -36.04 -21.70 -1.92
N ALA A 1065 -35.33 -22.76 -1.60
CA ALA A 1065 -33.88 -22.82 -1.69
C ALA A 1065 -33.46 -24.22 -2.15
N GLY A 1066 -32.45 -24.32 -3.01
CA GLY A 1066 -32.02 -25.63 -3.50
C GLY A 1066 -30.82 -25.60 -4.43
N GLU A 1067 -30.27 -26.78 -4.67
CA GLU A 1067 -29.12 -27.01 -5.53
C GLU A 1067 -29.44 -26.82 -7.03
N LEU A 1068 -28.43 -26.43 -7.79
CA LEU A 1068 -28.48 -26.26 -9.23
C LEU A 1068 -27.83 -27.45 -9.96
N PRO A 1069 -28.32 -27.83 -11.15
CA PRO A 1069 -27.80 -28.98 -11.88
C PRO A 1069 -26.33 -28.81 -12.31
N GLY A 1070 -25.49 -29.82 -12.03
CA GLY A 1070 -24.06 -29.90 -12.40
C GLY A 1070 -23.67 -31.22 -13.10
N GLN A 1071 -22.46 -31.33 -13.66
CA GLN A 1071 -21.96 -32.61 -14.22
C GLN A 1071 -21.56 -33.57 -13.09
N GLU A 1072 -21.92 -34.85 -13.22
CA GLU A 1072 -21.73 -35.91 -12.22
C GLU A 1072 -20.29 -36.03 -11.68
N MET A 1073 -20.21 -36.12 -10.35
CA MET A 1073 -19.16 -36.74 -9.52
C MET A 1073 -17.71 -36.62 -10.01
N ASN A 1074 -17.13 -35.43 -9.85
CA ASN A 1074 -15.70 -35.32 -9.60
C ASN A 1074 -15.50 -34.47 -8.34
N ALA A 1075 -14.86 -35.01 -7.30
CA ALA A 1075 -14.65 -34.39 -5.98
C ALA A 1075 -13.85 -33.06 -5.98
N LYS A 1076 -13.55 -32.51 -7.16
CA LYS A 1076 -12.80 -31.26 -7.37
C LYS A 1076 -13.69 -30.03 -7.64
N TRP A 1077 -15.01 -30.19 -7.77
CA TRP A 1077 -15.90 -29.09 -8.20
C TRP A 1077 -17.02 -28.86 -7.19
N GLU A 1078 -17.24 -27.58 -6.84
CA GLU A 1078 -18.18 -27.15 -5.81
C GLU A 1078 -19.62 -27.08 -6.35
N PRO A 1079 -20.61 -27.74 -5.71
CA PRO A 1079 -22.02 -27.57 -6.07
C PRO A 1079 -22.49 -26.13 -5.84
N ARG A 1080 -23.48 -25.72 -6.64
CA ARG A 1080 -24.04 -24.37 -6.68
C ARG A 1080 -25.52 -24.40 -6.30
N GLY A 1081 -26.04 -23.29 -5.79
CA GLY A 1081 -27.42 -23.19 -5.33
C GLY A 1081 -28.11 -21.88 -5.71
N ALA A 1082 -29.38 -21.79 -5.34
CA ALA A 1082 -30.16 -20.57 -5.41
C ALA A 1082 -31.11 -20.45 -4.22
N ILE A 1083 -31.47 -19.23 -3.88
CA ILE A 1083 -32.41 -18.89 -2.81
C ILE A 1083 -33.44 -17.88 -3.33
N TRP A 1084 -34.71 -18.15 -3.09
CA TRP A 1084 -35.85 -17.30 -3.47
C TRP A 1084 -36.65 -16.93 -2.21
N ALA A 1085 -36.73 -15.63 -1.95
CA ALA A 1085 -37.56 -15.06 -0.89
C ALA A 1085 -38.50 -13.98 -1.45
N VAL A 1086 -39.69 -13.89 -0.86
CA VAL A 1086 -40.63 -12.78 -1.07
C VAL A 1086 -40.42 -11.78 0.06
N ILE A 1087 -40.26 -10.50 -0.29
CA ILE A 1087 -40.04 -9.42 0.67
C ILE A 1087 -41.27 -8.50 0.68
N HIS A 1088 -41.86 -8.30 1.86
CA HIS A 1088 -43.08 -7.52 2.07
C HIS A 1088 -42.73 -6.09 2.46
N ILE A 1089 -42.87 -5.15 1.51
CA ILE A 1089 -42.51 -3.74 1.70
C ILE A 1089 -43.57 -3.03 2.55
N ASP A 1090 -44.84 -3.31 2.25
CA ASP A 1090 -46.01 -2.94 3.03
C ASP A 1090 -47.13 -3.97 2.83
N GLU A 1091 -48.34 -3.72 3.35
CA GLU A 1091 -49.47 -4.64 3.25
C GLU A 1091 -49.88 -4.99 1.80
N LYS A 1092 -49.57 -4.14 0.81
CA LYS A 1092 -50.01 -4.29 -0.58
C LYS A 1092 -48.87 -4.58 -1.55
N ARG A 1093 -47.64 -4.14 -1.24
CA ARG A 1093 -46.47 -4.28 -2.12
C ARG A 1093 -45.50 -5.34 -1.62
N HIS A 1094 -45.16 -6.25 -2.53
CA HIS A 1094 -44.15 -7.28 -2.31
C HIS A 1094 -43.22 -7.39 -3.52
N ILE A 1095 -42.02 -7.93 -3.30
CA ILE A 1095 -41.02 -8.15 -4.34
C ILE A 1095 -40.40 -9.53 -4.19
N ASN A 1096 -40.27 -10.26 -5.30
CA ASN A 1096 -39.56 -11.53 -5.36
C ASN A 1096 -38.07 -11.28 -5.53
N ILE A 1097 -37.22 -11.83 -4.67
CA ILE A 1097 -35.77 -11.80 -4.80
C ILE A 1097 -35.25 -13.22 -4.98
N ILE A 1098 -34.59 -13.46 -6.10
CA ILE A 1098 -33.88 -14.70 -6.38
C ILE A 1098 -32.38 -14.40 -6.45
N ASN A 1099 -31.61 -14.99 -5.55
CA ASN A 1099 -30.16 -14.89 -5.47
C ASN A 1099 -29.50 -16.22 -5.86
N THR A 1100 -28.41 -16.18 -6.62
CA THR A 1100 -27.67 -17.37 -7.05
C THR A 1100 -26.19 -17.11 -7.31
N HIS A 1101 -25.40 -18.17 -7.27
CA HIS A 1101 -24.02 -18.19 -7.75
C HIS A 1101 -23.83 -19.32 -8.78
N LEU A 1102 -23.52 -18.96 -10.04
CA LEU A 1102 -23.41 -19.94 -11.13
C LEU A 1102 -22.02 -20.57 -11.26
N GLY A 1103 -21.96 -21.73 -11.93
CA GLY A 1103 -20.71 -22.46 -12.16
C GLY A 1103 -19.71 -21.76 -13.09
N LEU A 1104 -18.48 -22.26 -13.12
CA LEU A 1104 -17.39 -21.66 -13.91
C LEU A 1104 -17.36 -22.11 -15.38
N ARG A 1105 -18.05 -23.20 -15.74
CA ARG A 1105 -18.09 -23.72 -17.11
C ARG A 1105 -19.30 -23.24 -17.88
N THR A 1106 -19.10 -22.84 -19.14
CA THR A 1106 -20.17 -22.33 -20.01
C THR A 1106 -21.34 -23.32 -20.17
N GLN A 1107 -21.06 -24.60 -20.39
CA GLN A 1107 -22.11 -25.63 -20.55
C GLN A 1107 -22.91 -25.86 -19.27
N GLU A 1108 -22.25 -25.81 -18.12
CA GLU A 1108 -22.88 -25.94 -16.80
C GLU A 1108 -23.80 -24.75 -16.54
N ARG A 1109 -23.29 -23.53 -16.68
CA ARG A 1109 -24.07 -22.30 -16.50
C ARG A 1109 -25.34 -22.26 -17.37
N LEU A 1110 -25.25 -22.72 -18.62
CA LEU A 1110 -26.41 -22.78 -19.52
C LEU A 1110 -27.48 -23.75 -19.03
N LYS A 1111 -27.11 -24.89 -18.45
CA LYS A 1111 -28.05 -25.83 -17.83
C LYS A 1111 -28.68 -25.23 -16.57
N GLN A 1112 -27.86 -24.61 -15.72
CA GLN A 1112 -28.29 -23.96 -14.48
C GLN A 1112 -29.29 -22.84 -14.75
N VAL A 1113 -29.01 -21.96 -15.73
CA VAL A 1113 -29.95 -20.89 -16.10
C VAL A 1113 -31.20 -21.41 -16.77
N LYS A 1114 -31.11 -22.44 -17.62
CA LYS A 1114 -32.32 -23.07 -18.17
C LYS A 1114 -33.22 -23.64 -17.06
N PHE A 1115 -32.62 -24.18 -16.00
CA PHE A 1115 -33.33 -24.68 -14.82
C PHE A 1115 -33.97 -23.54 -14.01
N LEU A 1116 -33.24 -22.45 -13.77
CA LEU A 1116 -33.74 -21.26 -13.04
C LEU A 1116 -34.83 -20.49 -13.80
N ILE A 1117 -34.81 -20.51 -15.13
CA ILE A 1117 -35.86 -19.93 -15.97
C ILE A 1117 -37.13 -20.80 -15.96
N GLY A 1118 -37.00 -22.11 -15.72
CA GLY A 1118 -38.10 -23.06 -15.81
C GLY A 1118 -39.21 -22.85 -14.77
N SER A 1119 -40.26 -23.69 -14.89
CA SER A 1119 -41.47 -23.65 -14.05
C SER A 1119 -41.24 -23.89 -12.55
N GLN A 1120 -40.02 -24.25 -12.16
CA GLN A 1120 -39.64 -24.50 -10.77
C GLN A 1120 -39.12 -23.26 -10.02
N TRP A 1121 -38.83 -22.17 -10.73
CA TRP A 1121 -38.19 -20.97 -10.20
C TRP A 1121 -38.82 -19.70 -10.80
N LEU A 1122 -38.19 -19.05 -11.78
CA LEU A 1122 -38.70 -17.81 -12.38
C LEU A 1122 -40.05 -18.03 -13.10
N GLY A 1123 -40.26 -19.19 -13.72
CA GLY A 1123 -41.52 -19.57 -14.34
C GLY A 1123 -42.56 -20.17 -13.37
N HIS A 1124 -42.31 -20.14 -12.06
CA HIS A 1124 -43.23 -20.70 -11.07
C HIS A 1124 -44.51 -19.86 -10.95
N LYS A 1125 -45.66 -20.51 -10.77
CA LYS A 1125 -46.97 -19.83 -10.64
C LYS A 1125 -47.04 -18.81 -9.50
N ASP A 1126 -46.26 -19.02 -8.44
CA ASP A 1126 -46.22 -18.12 -7.27
C ASP A 1126 -45.14 -17.02 -7.43
N CYS A 1127 -44.33 -17.07 -8.49
CA CYS A 1127 -43.36 -16.01 -8.84
C CYS A 1127 -44.00 -14.98 -9.79
N GLN A 1128 -45.22 -14.56 -9.48
CA GLN A 1128 -45.95 -13.53 -10.23
C GLN A 1128 -45.78 -12.16 -9.54
N GLY A 1129 -45.51 -11.10 -10.32
CA GLY A 1129 -45.32 -9.74 -9.81
C GLY A 1129 -43.89 -9.20 -9.99
N PRO A 1130 -43.53 -8.09 -9.31
CA PRO A 1130 -42.20 -7.51 -9.36
C PRO A 1130 -41.13 -8.50 -8.89
N THR A 1131 -40.18 -8.84 -9.77
CA THR A 1131 -39.15 -9.86 -9.51
C THR A 1131 -37.76 -9.35 -9.83
N VAL A 1132 -36.80 -9.61 -8.93
CA VAL A 1132 -35.38 -9.35 -9.10
C VAL A 1132 -34.62 -10.66 -9.08
N PHE A 1133 -33.83 -10.90 -10.12
CA PHE A 1133 -32.95 -12.05 -10.24
C PHE A 1133 -31.50 -11.56 -10.29
N CYS A 1134 -30.70 -11.92 -9.28
CA CYS A 1134 -29.37 -11.33 -9.08
C CYS A 1134 -28.35 -12.31 -8.51
N GLY A 1135 -27.08 -11.92 -8.52
CA GLY A 1135 -25.98 -12.72 -8.00
C GLY A 1135 -24.72 -12.68 -8.86
N ASP A 1136 -23.84 -13.67 -8.65
CA ASP A 1136 -22.63 -13.88 -9.47
C ASP A 1136 -22.91 -14.94 -10.54
N PHE A 1137 -22.96 -14.49 -11.78
CA PHE A 1137 -23.33 -15.32 -12.91
C PHE A 1137 -22.12 -15.93 -13.60
N ASN A 1138 -20.89 -15.54 -13.24
CA ASN A 1138 -19.67 -15.96 -13.92
C ASN A 1138 -19.74 -15.83 -15.46
N ALA A 1139 -20.51 -14.84 -15.96
CA ALA A 1139 -20.82 -14.68 -17.38
C ALA A 1139 -20.83 -13.21 -17.78
N MET A 1140 -20.30 -12.91 -18.97
CA MET A 1140 -20.33 -11.55 -19.52
C MET A 1140 -21.73 -11.19 -20.06
N PRO A 1141 -22.11 -9.90 -20.14
CA PRO A 1141 -23.46 -9.46 -20.52
C PRO A 1141 -23.93 -9.94 -21.91
N ASN A 1142 -22.98 -10.12 -22.84
CA ASN A 1142 -23.27 -10.55 -24.22
C ASN A 1142 -23.37 -12.07 -24.39
N SER A 1143 -23.23 -12.84 -23.30
CA SER A 1143 -23.27 -14.30 -23.33
C SER A 1143 -24.66 -14.82 -23.71
N LEU A 1144 -24.69 -16.04 -24.28
CA LEU A 1144 -25.94 -16.73 -24.63
C LEU A 1144 -26.87 -16.88 -23.41
N LEU A 1145 -26.28 -17.04 -22.22
CA LEU A 1145 -26.97 -17.14 -20.94
C LEU A 1145 -27.75 -15.86 -20.61
N CYS A 1146 -27.10 -14.70 -20.63
CA CYS A 1146 -27.75 -13.42 -20.35
C CYS A 1146 -28.83 -13.11 -21.40
N ARG A 1147 -28.62 -13.52 -22.66
CA ARG A 1147 -29.65 -13.39 -23.72
C ARG A 1147 -30.88 -14.25 -23.42
N ASN A 1148 -30.72 -15.46 -22.88
CA ASN A 1148 -31.84 -16.31 -22.52
C ASN A 1148 -32.68 -15.69 -21.40
N ILE A 1149 -32.04 -15.11 -20.38
CA ILE A 1149 -32.76 -14.39 -19.30
C ILE A 1149 -33.56 -13.22 -19.88
N LYS A 1150 -32.95 -12.44 -20.79
CA LYS A 1150 -33.63 -11.31 -21.44
C LYS A 1150 -34.83 -11.73 -22.29
N LYS A 1151 -34.79 -12.92 -22.93
CA LYS A 1151 -35.92 -13.46 -23.70
C LYS A 1151 -37.16 -13.73 -22.85
N GLU A 1152 -36.97 -13.99 -21.56
CA GLU A 1152 -38.06 -14.22 -20.59
C GLU A 1152 -38.62 -12.91 -20.00
N GLY A 1153 -38.27 -11.75 -20.57
CA GLY A 1153 -38.81 -10.44 -20.16
C GLY A 1153 -38.03 -9.74 -19.04
N PHE A 1154 -36.88 -10.27 -18.62
CA PHE A 1154 -36.00 -9.65 -17.64
C PHE A 1154 -35.04 -8.64 -18.28
N ARG A 1155 -34.86 -7.48 -17.64
CA ARG A 1155 -33.97 -6.41 -18.11
C ARG A 1155 -32.77 -6.27 -17.18
N ASP A 1156 -31.59 -6.09 -17.74
CA ASP A 1156 -30.39 -5.88 -16.93
C ASP A 1156 -30.32 -4.41 -16.48
N ILE A 1157 -30.22 -4.17 -15.18
CA ILE A 1157 -30.32 -2.80 -14.63
C ILE A 1157 -29.27 -1.84 -15.18
N GLN A 1158 -28.08 -2.33 -15.56
CA GLN A 1158 -27.00 -1.47 -16.05
C GLN A 1158 -27.22 -1.07 -17.51
N GLU A 1159 -28.15 -1.73 -18.21
CA GLU A 1159 -28.56 -1.42 -19.57
C GLU A 1159 -29.95 -0.77 -19.64
N ASP A 1160 -30.76 -0.92 -18.59
CA ASP A 1160 -32.12 -0.38 -18.51
C ASP A 1160 -32.17 1.12 -18.16
N LEU A 1161 -31.11 1.67 -17.56
CA LEU A 1161 -31.05 3.07 -17.15
C LEU A 1161 -30.45 3.96 -18.25
N ASP A 1162 -31.27 4.84 -18.83
CA ASP A 1162 -30.85 5.78 -19.87
C ASP A 1162 -29.66 6.64 -19.43
N GLY A 1163 -28.62 6.70 -20.27
CA GLY A 1163 -27.41 7.47 -20.00
C GLY A 1163 -26.44 6.85 -18.98
N HIS A 1164 -26.76 5.69 -18.41
CA HIS A 1164 -25.84 4.95 -17.54
C HIS A 1164 -24.77 4.22 -18.36
N LYS A 1165 -23.49 4.36 -17.95
CA LYS A 1165 -22.39 3.59 -18.52
C LYS A 1165 -22.16 2.35 -17.66
N ALA A 1166 -22.40 1.17 -18.22
CA ALA A 1166 -22.14 -0.09 -17.53
C ALA A 1166 -20.66 -0.19 -17.08
N HIS A 1167 -20.44 -0.72 -15.87
CA HIS A 1167 -19.12 -0.91 -15.30
C HIS A 1167 -18.89 -2.37 -14.87
N SER A 1168 -17.63 -2.79 -14.90
CA SER A 1168 -17.18 -4.08 -14.41
C SER A 1168 -17.16 -4.12 -12.88
N THR A 1169 -17.46 -5.27 -12.31
CA THR A 1169 -17.52 -5.55 -10.87
C THR A 1169 -16.38 -6.45 -10.42
N TRP A 1170 -15.84 -7.30 -11.30
CA TRP A 1170 -14.69 -8.18 -11.04
C TRP A 1170 -13.51 -7.81 -11.95
N PHE A 1171 -12.26 -7.80 -11.54
CA PHE A 1171 -11.70 -7.98 -10.21
C PHE A 1171 -11.60 -6.63 -9.49
N SER A 1172 -11.90 -6.56 -8.20
CA SER A 1172 -12.11 -5.31 -7.47
C SER A 1172 -10.94 -4.31 -7.55
N GLN A 1173 -9.70 -4.79 -7.55
CA GLN A 1173 -8.50 -3.93 -7.71
C GLN A 1173 -8.37 -3.33 -9.13
N CYS A 1174 -8.78 -4.07 -10.16
CA CYS A 1174 -8.78 -3.65 -11.56
C CYS A 1174 -9.97 -4.30 -12.27
N PRO A 1175 -11.15 -3.65 -12.24
CA PRO A 1175 -12.39 -4.26 -12.74
C PRO A 1175 -12.31 -4.46 -14.26
N ILE A 1176 -12.35 -5.72 -14.70
CA ILE A 1176 -12.16 -6.16 -16.09
C ILE A 1176 -13.34 -6.98 -16.64
N GLY A 1177 -14.23 -7.46 -15.79
CA GLY A 1177 -15.41 -8.27 -16.12
C GLY A 1177 -16.66 -7.82 -15.35
N ARG A 1178 -17.79 -7.83 -16.04
CA ARG A 1178 -19.13 -7.61 -15.48
C ARG A 1178 -19.79 -8.98 -15.40
N ILE A 1179 -19.63 -9.63 -14.25
CA ILE A 1179 -20.12 -10.98 -13.98
C ILE A 1179 -21.14 -11.01 -12.84
N ASP A 1180 -21.22 -9.95 -12.04
CA ASP A 1180 -22.29 -9.71 -11.09
C ASP A 1180 -23.43 -8.97 -11.80
N HIS A 1181 -24.64 -9.53 -11.71
CA HIS A 1181 -25.81 -9.01 -12.41
C HIS A 1181 -27.00 -8.81 -11.47
N ILE A 1182 -27.80 -7.80 -11.79
CA ILE A 1182 -29.16 -7.64 -11.29
C ILE A 1182 -30.06 -7.52 -12.51
N PHE A 1183 -30.98 -8.47 -12.65
CA PHE A 1183 -32.03 -8.50 -13.65
C PHE A 1183 -33.36 -8.16 -12.99
N VAL A 1184 -34.13 -7.26 -13.59
CA VAL A 1184 -35.44 -6.84 -13.10
C VAL A 1184 -36.54 -7.29 -14.07
N GLY A 1185 -37.60 -7.87 -13.53
CA GLY A 1185 -38.77 -8.30 -14.27
C GLY A 1185 -39.76 -7.14 -14.54
N PRO A 1186 -40.92 -7.45 -15.14
CA PRO A 1186 -42.00 -6.49 -15.32
C PRO A 1186 -42.46 -5.88 -13.99
N GLY A 1187 -42.88 -4.61 -14.02
CA GLY A 1187 -43.35 -3.90 -12.82
C GLY A 1187 -42.27 -3.18 -12.01
N ILE A 1188 -40.99 -3.33 -12.36
CA ILE A 1188 -39.88 -2.63 -11.69
C ILE A 1188 -39.30 -1.55 -12.60
N LYS A 1189 -39.09 -0.33 -12.07
CA LYS A 1189 -38.38 0.75 -12.76
C LYS A 1189 -37.06 1.09 -12.06
N VAL A 1190 -35.96 1.12 -12.80
CA VAL A 1190 -34.65 1.48 -12.26
C VAL A 1190 -34.54 3.00 -12.12
N ALA A 1191 -34.21 3.47 -10.91
CA ALA A 1191 -34.01 4.88 -10.60
C ALA A 1191 -32.52 5.28 -10.71
N LYS A 1192 -31.63 4.41 -10.20
CA LYS A 1192 -30.19 4.68 -10.13
C LYS A 1192 -29.41 3.37 -10.04
N VAL A 1193 -28.23 3.34 -10.64
CA VAL A 1193 -27.27 2.23 -10.49
C VAL A 1193 -25.93 2.78 -10.04
N GLU A 1194 -25.34 2.15 -9.04
CA GLU A 1194 -24.07 2.53 -8.41
C GLU A 1194 -23.18 1.30 -8.23
N ILE A 1195 -21.92 1.39 -8.66
CA ILE A 1195 -20.91 0.36 -8.40
C ILE A 1195 -19.92 0.89 -7.38
N ALA A 1196 -19.85 0.16 -6.27
CA ALA A 1196 -18.99 0.43 -5.15
C ALA A 1196 -17.51 0.38 -5.58
N LYS A 1197 -16.71 1.40 -5.27
CA LYS A 1197 -15.32 1.50 -5.77
C LYS A 1197 -14.34 2.18 -4.82
N THR A 1198 -14.73 2.33 -3.56
CA THR A 1198 -13.93 2.90 -2.48
C THR A 1198 -12.67 2.05 -2.23
N LYS A 1199 -11.72 2.58 -1.48
CA LYS A 1199 -10.53 1.82 -1.07
C LYS A 1199 -10.90 0.63 -0.18
N LEU A 1200 -11.96 0.76 0.62
CA LEU A 1200 -12.45 -0.34 1.45
C LEU A 1200 -13.09 -1.43 0.58
N ASP A 1201 -13.92 -1.06 -0.41
CA ASP A 1201 -14.62 -2.02 -1.27
C ASP A 1201 -13.62 -2.90 -2.03
N ARG A 1202 -12.58 -2.27 -2.59
CA ARG A 1202 -11.50 -2.97 -3.30
C ARG A 1202 -10.68 -3.88 -2.39
N LEU A 1203 -10.66 -3.61 -1.08
CA LEU A 1203 -9.93 -4.41 -0.10
C LEU A 1203 -10.81 -5.55 0.45
N ALA A 1204 -12.12 -5.37 0.49
CA ALA A 1204 -13.03 -6.23 1.24
C ALA A 1204 -13.37 -7.55 0.54
N SER A 1205 -13.47 -7.54 -0.79
CA SER A 1205 -13.68 -8.72 -1.64
C SER A 1205 -12.92 -8.54 -2.96
N ASP A 1206 -12.76 -9.61 -3.73
CA ASP A 1206 -12.31 -9.58 -5.12
C ASP A 1206 -13.41 -9.16 -6.10
N HIS A 1207 -14.65 -9.04 -5.64
CA HIS A 1207 -15.77 -8.39 -6.33
C HIS A 1207 -16.06 -7.00 -5.77
N LEU A 1208 -16.69 -6.14 -6.58
CA LEU A 1208 -17.26 -4.87 -6.17
C LEU A 1208 -18.78 -5.00 -6.01
N PRO A 1209 -19.37 -4.48 -4.91
CA PRO A 1209 -20.82 -4.45 -4.76
C PRO A 1209 -21.52 -3.72 -5.90
N LEU A 1210 -22.57 -4.32 -6.43
CA LEU A 1210 -23.49 -3.72 -7.40
C LEU A 1210 -24.77 -3.31 -6.68
N VAL A 1211 -25.07 -2.00 -6.69
CA VAL A 1211 -26.20 -1.40 -5.97
C VAL A 1211 -27.16 -0.75 -6.97
N ALA A 1212 -28.45 -0.96 -6.75
CA ALA A 1212 -29.53 -0.39 -7.55
C ALA A 1212 -30.59 0.24 -6.67
N GLU A 1213 -31.14 1.36 -7.11
CA GLU A 1213 -32.34 1.96 -6.55
C GLU A 1213 -33.48 1.70 -7.53
N ILE A 1214 -34.58 1.13 -7.05
CA ILE A 1214 -35.71 0.72 -7.88
C ILE A 1214 -37.04 1.22 -7.31
N TYR A 1215 -38.00 1.46 -8.21
CA TYR A 1215 -39.41 1.65 -7.88
C TYR A 1215 -40.15 0.32 -8.09
N VAL A 1216 -40.96 -0.04 -7.09
CA VAL A 1216 -41.77 -1.26 -7.02
C VAL A 1216 -43.23 -0.90 -6.82
#